data_AF-A0A226DSL1-F1
#
_entry.id   AF-A0A226DSL1-F1
#
_cell.length_a   1.000
_cell.length_b   1.000
_cell.length_c   1.000
_cell.angle_alpha   90.00
_cell.angle_beta   90.00
_cell.angle_gamma   90.00
#
_symmetry.space_group_name_H-M   'P 1'
#
loop_
_entity.id
_entity.type
_entity.pdbx_description
1 polymer ?
#
loop_
_entity_poly.entity_id
_entity_poly.type
_entity_poly.pdbx_seq_one_letter_code
_entity_poly.pdbx_strand_id
1 'polypeptide(L)'
;MKTTILPVFQVCTFFSKVVISKERTIHVPEIFKTVQNCDIAILHDGLQSLDFHEDATISPKTIIFTPNYYHHKYIFTPNMTLFPFSINTGKAKVSPCRLSIVKTSQNFDPATPLNLTRARNTFYFATENFLHFRFGQYLRWSKSTKNVWVFLITTYSKRKLTGLENFYKFVNSLYLENFAVVFKLDKIQICLIRQEAIFNLSEARCTTERDLNIIQNLRQPPKRFYTSVDTLQNIGLVMSGQVKCQDSDYTDVNLMKIVLQKANTSLTYILTFHTVLPILAKGHLGQFYAEKKQFVPTGFNGFEFFSCYSENWMTFQFYIAPFQPWVWFGVVVSTTLVVTVIKLCKIIEGISDTFSPWLFLLGTLLEESSPIPVKLRKSASFRLVVGVWGVMAILLTNIYNGLMISELNSPIKGSQIDDINGLANRMDDTVIPEKLVPLDIYADVLMDLFYSRNLSSIVIPKLSSPRTYFSLLSHPQRGQDMSKPNYIFLNYLLWWYIPFRGLGNFKTVPELITKNDLVRLALFNPKHAHWPVSMEIGVRNYSEEEASYLVENELISCRRSAFFQKSSIIEEELTYYRKSYHWIKFHRGKETFDGRWEGWSFEGEGISKIPRYLQSLVETGIHEELSKAGMKLRFKNRVPLIQSKAGEKSTDKIGFNGGIVTLFILWGTMLGVSLLGLLAELCLCTWFSR
;
A
#
# COMPACT_ATOMS: atom_id res chain seq x y z
N MET A 1 -49.77 61.52 18.62
CA MET A 1 -49.65 62.15 19.96
C MET A 1 -48.31 61.73 20.54
N LYS A 2 -47.50 62.72 20.92
CA LYS A 2 -46.14 62.55 21.46
C LYS A 2 -46.22 62.02 22.89
N THR A 3 -45.44 61.01 23.25
CA THR A 3 -45.10 60.77 24.65
C THR A 3 -43.69 60.20 24.78
N THR A 4 -42.86 61.05 25.37
CA THR A 4 -41.45 60.92 25.71
C THR A 4 -41.33 60.12 27.01
N ILE A 5 -40.49 59.09 27.05
CA ILE A 5 -40.01 58.48 28.31
C ILE A 5 -38.50 58.29 28.21
N LEU A 6 -37.77 59.11 28.97
CA LEU A 6 -36.37 58.90 29.35
C LEU A 6 -36.24 57.68 30.27
N PRO A 7 -35.10 56.97 30.24
CA PRO A 7 -34.55 56.39 31.45
C PRO A 7 -33.22 57.06 31.82
N VAL A 8 -33.16 57.52 33.06
CA VAL A 8 -31.95 57.92 33.77
C VAL A 8 -31.10 56.66 34.00
N PHE A 9 -29.97 56.53 33.31
CA PHE A 9 -28.92 55.56 33.66
C PHE A 9 -27.82 56.30 34.43
N GLN A 10 -27.81 56.07 35.74
CA GLN A 10 -26.80 56.56 36.67
C GLN A 10 -25.56 55.68 36.53
N VAL A 11 -24.51 56.22 35.90
CA VAL A 11 -23.20 55.58 35.76
C VAL A 11 -22.47 55.69 37.11
N CYS A 12 -22.55 54.65 37.93
CA CYS A 12 -21.63 54.44 39.04
C CYS A 12 -20.29 53.90 38.49
N THR A 13 -19.37 54.80 38.17
CA THR A 13 -17.96 54.48 37.93
C THR A 13 -17.28 54.18 39.27
N PHE A 14 -17.29 52.91 39.68
CA PHE A 14 -16.38 52.42 40.70
C PHE A 14 -14.98 52.34 40.09
N PHE A 15 -14.18 53.40 40.22
CA PHE A 15 -12.74 53.31 40.09
C PHE A 15 -12.20 52.56 41.32
N SER A 16 -12.19 51.22 41.25
CA SER A 16 -11.31 50.45 42.11
C SER A 16 -9.89 50.81 41.70
N LYS A 17 -9.23 51.61 42.52
CA LYS A 17 -7.81 51.89 42.44
C LYS A 17 -7.09 50.57 42.75
N VAL A 18 -6.94 49.71 41.74
CA VAL A 18 -6.08 48.54 41.81
C VAL A 18 -4.67 49.11 41.97
N VAL A 19 -4.18 49.11 43.21
CA VAL A 19 -2.77 49.33 43.49
C VAL A 19 -2.06 48.15 42.84
N ILE A 20 -1.61 48.34 41.60
CA ILE A 20 -0.68 47.42 40.95
C ILE A 20 0.61 47.55 41.75
N SER A 21 0.77 46.65 42.72
CA SER A 21 2.04 46.37 43.37
C SER A 21 3.10 46.33 42.26
N LYS A 22 4.12 47.18 42.36
CA LYS A 22 5.26 47.27 41.42
C LYS A 22 6.18 46.05 41.58
N GLU A 23 5.57 44.88 41.71
CA GLU A 23 6.22 43.61 41.97
C GLU A 23 6.76 43.03 40.67
N ARG A 24 8.09 43.14 40.53
CA ARG A 24 8.98 42.22 39.80
C ARG A 24 8.35 41.51 38.59
N THR A 25 7.72 42.25 37.67
CA THR A 25 7.24 41.70 36.40
C THR A 25 8.42 41.16 35.60
N ILE A 26 8.26 40.00 34.96
CA ILE A 26 9.31 39.42 34.11
C ILE A 26 9.23 40.12 32.77
N HIS A 27 10.26 40.89 32.42
CA HIS A 27 10.45 41.35 31.05
C HIS A 27 10.86 40.14 30.19
N VAL A 28 9.86 39.41 29.70
CA VAL A 28 9.99 38.32 28.72
C VAL A 28 10.86 38.74 27.52
N PRO A 29 10.78 39.98 26.99
CA PRO A 29 11.64 40.42 25.89
C PRO A 29 13.13 40.17 26.14
N GLU A 30 13.64 40.39 27.35
CA GLU A 30 15.08 40.26 27.64
C GLU A 30 15.63 38.84 27.48
N ILE A 31 14.81 37.82 27.71
CA ILE A 31 15.21 36.41 27.64
C ILE A 31 15.41 35.99 26.18
N PHE A 32 14.70 36.64 25.26
CA PHE A 32 14.62 36.25 23.86
C PHE A 32 15.20 37.31 22.91
N LYS A 33 15.94 38.32 23.42
CA LYS A 33 16.57 39.37 22.59
C LYS A 33 17.54 38.80 21.55
N THR A 34 18.17 37.65 21.82
CA THR A 34 19.10 37.00 20.88
C THR A 34 18.40 36.09 19.86
N VAL A 35 17.08 35.89 19.98
CA VAL A 35 16.32 35.03 19.07
C VAL A 35 15.98 35.77 17.80
N GLN A 36 16.70 35.45 16.74
CA GLN A 36 16.34 35.84 15.39
C GLN A 36 15.65 34.67 14.69
N ASN A 37 14.72 34.96 13.78
CA ASN A 37 14.07 33.96 12.90
C ASN A 37 13.25 32.86 13.59
N CYS A 38 12.71 33.12 14.80
CA CYS A 38 11.70 32.25 15.41
C CYS A 38 10.38 33.00 15.61
N ASP A 39 9.27 32.30 15.40
CA ASP A 39 7.94 32.81 15.73
C ASP A 39 7.76 32.73 17.24
N ILE A 40 7.38 33.82 17.90
CA ILE A 40 7.18 33.82 19.35
C ILE A 40 5.68 33.83 19.64
N ALA A 41 5.19 32.81 20.34
CA ALA A 41 3.82 32.74 20.84
C ALA A 41 3.82 32.86 22.35
N ILE A 42 3.09 33.83 22.91
CA ILE A 42 2.94 34.01 24.36
C ILE A 42 1.53 33.56 24.73
N LEU A 43 1.42 32.52 25.56
CA LEU A 43 0.16 31.95 26.01
C LEU A 43 -0.04 32.31 27.48
N HIS A 44 -1.14 32.97 27.80
CA HIS A 44 -1.43 33.41 29.17
C HIS A 44 -2.91 33.26 29.53
N ASP A 45 -3.21 33.00 30.80
CA ASP A 45 -4.55 32.62 31.27
C ASP A 45 -5.23 33.65 32.18
N GLY A 46 -4.73 34.88 32.31
CA GLY A 46 -5.36 35.89 33.17
C GLY A 46 -4.54 37.12 33.49
N LEU A 47 -3.42 37.32 32.79
CA LEU A 47 -2.62 38.54 32.88
C LEU A 47 -3.17 39.56 31.88
N GLN A 48 -3.01 40.86 32.14
CA GLN A 48 -3.43 41.83 31.15
C GLN A 48 -2.50 41.71 29.93
N SER A 49 -3.05 41.53 28.72
CA SER A 49 -2.23 41.41 27.51
C SER A 49 -1.28 42.62 27.32
N LEU A 50 -1.60 43.76 27.94
CA LEU A 50 -0.78 44.97 28.01
C LEU A 50 0.60 44.74 28.64
N ASP A 51 0.74 43.77 29.56
CA ASP A 51 2.02 43.43 30.23
C ASP A 51 3.08 42.84 29.27
N PHE A 52 2.71 42.62 28.00
CA PHE A 52 3.57 42.00 26.99
C PHE A 52 3.92 42.93 25.81
N HIS A 53 3.42 44.18 25.80
CA HIS A 53 3.46 45.08 24.65
C HIS A 53 4.68 46.03 24.56
N GLU A 54 5.63 45.96 25.48
CA GLU A 54 6.61 47.05 25.66
C GLU A 54 7.76 47.14 24.62
N ASP A 55 7.92 46.18 23.70
CA ASP A 55 9.05 46.22 22.75
C ASP A 55 8.63 45.74 21.34
N ALA A 56 8.39 46.71 20.45
CA ALA A 56 7.94 46.49 19.07
C ALA A 56 9.05 45.94 18.14
N THR A 57 10.27 45.82 18.63
CA THR A 57 11.47 45.51 17.85
C THR A 57 11.71 44.01 17.60
N ILE A 58 11.00 43.13 18.31
CA ILE A 58 11.21 41.67 18.24
C ILE A 58 10.16 41.03 17.32
N SER A 59 10.63 40.18 16.39
CA SER A 59 9.94 39.24 15.49
C SER A 59 8.52 38.82 15.89
N PRO A 60 7.62 38.49 14.94
CA PRO A 60 6.18 38.48 15.15
C PRO A 60 5.77 37.73 16.42
N LYS A 61 5.13 38.48 17.33
CA LYS A 61 4.61 37.98 18.60
C LYS A 61 3.13 37.67 18.44
N THR A 62 2.77 36.41 18.59
CA THR A 62 1.36 36.01 18.72
C THR A 62 1.03 35.89 20.20
N ILE A 63 0.33 36.88 20.76
CA ILE A 63 -0.15 36.81 22.14
C ILE A 63 -1.52 36.13 22.10
N ILE A 64 -1.65 34.99 22.77
CA ILE A 64 -2.89 34.22 22.83
C ILE A 64 -3.37 34.15 24.27
N PHE A 65 -4.54 34.74 24.51
CA PHE A 65 -5.24 34.59 25.78
C PHE A 65 -5.94 33.21 25.81
N THR A 66 -5.64 32.42 26.84
CA THR A 66 -6.22 31.10 27.09
C THR A 66 -7.13 31.16 28.31
N PRO A 67 -8.37 31.65 28.17
CA PRO A 67 -9.33 31.65 29.26
C PRO A 67 -9.57 30.23 29.79
N ASN A 68 -10.14 30.15 30.99
CA ASN A 68 -10.48 28.87 31.60
C ASN A 68 -11.62 28.21 30.79
N TYR A 69 -11.27 27.28 29.90
CA TYR A 69 -12.25 26.53 29.13
C TYR A 69 -12.88 25.43 30.00
N TYR A 70 -14.21 25.43 30.11
CA TYR A 70 -14.95 24.37 30.78
C TYR A 70 -14.84 23.05 29.99
N HIS A 71 -14.65 21.94 30.70
CA HIS A 71 -14.63 20.61 30.12
C HIS A 71 -16.03 20.23 29.61
N HIS A 72 -16.28 20.31 28.29
CA HIS A 72 -17.43 19.62 27.71
C HIS A 72 -17.10 18.12 27.60
N LYS A 73 -17.88 17.28 28.28
CA LYS A 73 -17.84 15.81 28.11
C LYS A 73 -18.46 15.45 26.77
N TYR A 74 -17.69 14.86 25.86
CA TYR A 74 -18.22 14.23 24.64
C TYR A 74 -18.49 12.73 24.87
N ILE A 75 -19.51 12.20 24.19
CA ILE A 75 -20.00 10.81 24.37
C ILE A 75 -18.99 9.75 23.88
N PHE A 76 -18.19 10.04 22.85
CA PHE A 76 -17.26 9.07 22.25
C PHE A 76 -15.81 9.21 22.71
N THR A 77 -15.44 10.34 23.31
CA THR A 77 -14.15 10.58 23.98
C THR A 77 -14.41 11.46 25.20
N PRO A 78 -14.75 10.88 26.37
CA PRO A 78 -15.20 11.63 27.55
C PRO A 78 -14.18 12.65 28.11
N ASN A 79 -12.96 12.70 27.54
CA ASN A 79 -11.86 13.56 27.96
C ASN A 79 -11.38 14.56 26.89
N MET A 80 -12.03 14.70 25.74
CA MET A 80 -11.56 15.61 24.68
C MET A 80 -12.32 16.95 24.71
N THR A 81 -11.61 18.00 25.12
CA THR A 81 -12.11 19.38 25.09
C THR A 81 -11.96 19.96 23.68
N LEU A 82 -13.07 20.28 23.01
CA LEU A 82 -13.05 21.12 21.81
C LEU A 82 -12.90 22.59 22.23
N PHE A 83 -11.91 23.28 21.65
CA PHE A 83 -11.68 24.70 21.87
C PHE A 83 -12.72 25.53 21.09
N PRO A 84 -13.33 26.57 21.68
CA PRO A 84 -14.41 27.33 21.06
C PRO A 84 -13.97 28.28 19.93
N PHE A 85 -12.70 28.30 19.57
CA PHE A 85 -12.18 29.11 18.46
C PHE A 85 -11.48 28.20 17.45
N SER A 86 -12.01 28.18 16.24
CA SER A 86 -11.37 27.51 15.10
C SER A 86 -10.25 28.41 14.60
N ILE A 87 -9.02 28.16 15.06
CA ILE A 87 -7.85 28.66 14.34
C ILE A 87 -7.81 27.88 13.02
N ASN A 88 -7.93 28.58 11.90
CA ASN A 88 -7.71 27.97 10.59
C ASN A 88 -6.21 27.68 10.44
N THR A 89 -5.79 26.53 10.94
CA THR A 89 -4.40 26.07 10.92
C THR A 89 -3.92 25.74 9.51
N GLY A 90 -4.82 25.60 8.53
CA GLY A 90 -4.46 25.53 7.11
C GLY A 90 -3.84 26.82 6.56
N LYS A 91 -4.01 27.94 7.26
CA LYS A 91 -3.36 29.23 6.95
C LYS A 91 -2.14 29.53 7.82
N ALA A 92 -1.82 28.68 8.81
CA ALA A 92 -0.66 28.88 9.67
C ALA A 92 0.61 28.44 8.93
N LYS A 93 1.59 29.35 8.82
CA LYS A 93 2.92 29.02 8.28
C LYS A 93 3.64 28.08 9.24
N VAL A 94 4.25 27.00 8.72
CA VAL A 94 5.18 26.18 9.49
C VAL A 94 6.47 26.97 9.63
N SER A 95 6.68 27.58 10.80
CA SER A 95 7.94 28.27 11.09
C SER A 95 9.05 27.26 11.36
N PRO A 96 10.27 27.45 10.81
CA PRO A 96 11.41 26.57 11.09
C PRO A 96 11.80 26.59 12.57
N CYS A 97 11.40 27.61 13.32
CA CYS A 97 11.58 27.73 14.75
C CYS A 97 10.40 28.48 15.36
N ARG A 98 9.79 27.93 16.41
CA ARG A 98 8.73 28.60 17.18
C ARG A 98 8.97 28.45 18.67
N LEU A 99 8.80 29.54 19.42
CA LEU A 99 8.91 29.57 20.87
C LEU A 99 7.53 29.84 21.46
N SER A 100 6.93 28.83 22.08
CA SER A 100 5.68 28.93 22.84
C SER A 100 6.00 29.18 24.31
N ILE A 101 5.80 30.41 24.76
CA ILE A 101 6.04 30.84 26.14
C ILE A 101 4.72 30.72 26.90
N VAL A 102 4.68 29.81 27.86
CA VAL A 102 3.51 29.58 28.71
C VAL A 102 3.68 30.33 30.02
N LYS A 103 2.81 31.31 30.26
CA LYS A 103 2.77 32.14 31.47
C LYS A 103 1.41 32.01 32.12
N THR A 104 1.31 31.20 33.17
CA THR A 104 0.06 31.08 33.94
C THR A 104 0.04 32.10 35.08
N SER A 105 -1.11 32.70 35.38
CA SER A 105 -1.28 33.70 36.43
C SER A 105 -0.90 33.14 37.82
N GLN A 106 -1.06 31.82 38.00
CA GLN A 106 -0.75 31.10 39.23
C GLN A 106 0.75 30.85 39.45
N ASN A 107 1.59 31.01 38.41
CA ASN A 107 3.04 30.80 38.53
C ASN A 107 3.78 31.97 39.21
N PHE A 108 3.07 33.06 39.50
CA PHE A 108 3.66 34.31 40.00
C PHE A 108 3.35 34.58 41.46
N ASP A 109 2.30 33.96 41.99
CA ASP A 109 1.99 34.02 43.41
C ASP A 109 2.48 32.74 44.11
N PRO A 110 3.57 32.80 44.89
CA PRO A 110 4.09 31.64 45.60
C PRO A 110 3.12 31.09 46.66
N ALA A 111 2.10 31.85 47.07
CA ALA A 111 1.08 31.42 48.02
C ALA A 111 -0.04 30.61 47.36
N THR A 112 -0.30 30.79 46.06
CA THR A 112 -1.35 30.07 45.34
C THR A 112 -0.81 28.74 44.78
N PRO A 113 -1.39 27.57 45.14
CA PRO A 113 -0.96 26.29 44.58
C PRO A 113 -1.20 26.23 43.07
N LEU A 114 -0.24 25.64 42.34
CA LEU A 114 -0.35 25.43 40.89
C LEU A 114 -1.57 24.55 40.55
N ASN A 115 -2.57 25.12 39.89
CA ASN A 115 -3.70 24.35 39.36
C ASN A 115 -3.27 23.68 38.04
N LEU A 116 -2.85 22.42 38.16
CA LEU A 116 -2.36 21.63 37.04
C LEU A 116 -3.39 21.41 35.95
N THR A 117 -4.68 21.40 36.28
CA THR A 117 -5.76 21.29 35.29
C THR A 117 -5.81 22.53 34.39
N ARG A 118 -5.63 23.71 34.97
CA ARG A 118 -5.58 24.97 34.21
C ARG A 118 -4.30 25.09 33.39
N ALA A 119 -3.17 24.74 33.99
CA ALA A 119 -1.89 24.65 33.29
C ALA A 119 -2.01 23.67 32.11
N ARG A 120 -2.69 22.53 32.29
CA ARG A 120 -2.91 21.52 31.25
C ARG A 120 -3.53 22.07 30.00
N ASN A 121 -4.60 22.82 30.10
CA ASN A 121 -5.26 23.37 28.92
C ASN A 121 -4.34 24.36 28.19
N THR A 122 -3.59 25.16 28.95
CA THR A 122 -2.64 26.15 28.39
C THR A 122 -1.46 25.47 27.70
N PHE A 123 -0.87 24.46 28.34
CA PHE A 123 0.24 23.69 27.76
C PHE A 123 -0.20 22.84 26.58
N TYR A 124 -1.35 22.17 26.67
CA TYR A 124 -1.95 21.47 25.55
C TYR A 124 -2.15 22.45 24.40
N PHE A 125 -2.68 23.64 24.65
CA PHE A 125 -2.83 24.63 23.60
C PHE A 125 -1.48 25.15 23.04
N ALA A 126 -0.46 25.31 23.88
CA ALA A 126 0.91 25.63 23.46
C ALA A 126 1.52 24.56 22.54
N THR A 127 1.06 23.32 22.67
CA THR A 127 1.46 22.16 21.86
C THR A 127 0.49 21.78 20.75
N GLU A 128 -0.62 22.49 20.57
CA GLU A 128 -1.65 22.10 19.60
C GLU A 128 -2.02 23.25 18.67
N ASN A 129 -1.48 24.45 18.89
CA ASN A 129 -1.64 25.58 17.97
C ASN A 129 -0.92 25.46 16.62
N PHE A 130 -0.38 24.29 16.31
CA PHE A 130 0.33 24.00 15.07
C PHE A 130 -0.28 22.82 14.31
N LEU A 131 -1.44 22.33 14.77
CA LEU A 131 -2.08 21.17 14.20
C LEU A 131 -2.60 21.46 12.78
N HIS A 132 -1.98 20.89 11.76
CA HIS A 132 -2.55 20.93 10.42
C HIS A 132 -3.84 20.10 10.38
N PHE A 133 -4.94 20.72 9.94
CA PHE A 133 -6.15 19.98 9.61
C PHE A 133 -5.91 19.22 8.30
N ARG A 134 -5.97 17.89 8.34
CA ARG A 134 -6.01 17.07 7.12
C ARG A 134 -7.35 16.35 7.07
N PHE A 135 -8.10 16.53 5.99
CA PHE A 135 -9.32 15.76 5.74
C PHE A 135 -8.95 14.28 5.57
N GLY A 136 -9.50 13.42 6.45
CA GLY A 136 -9.35 11.96 6.44
C GLY A 136 -10.32 11.31 7.41
N GLN A 137 -10.59 10.01 7.25
CA GLN A 137 -11.63 9.26 7.97
C GLN A 137 -11.49 9.23 9.52
N TYR A 138 -10.37 9.67 10.08
CA TYR A 138 -10.19 9.88 11.51
C TYR A 138 -9.72 11.31 11.77
N LEU A 139 -10.52 12.09 12.48
CA LEU A 139 -10.19 13.43 12.97
C LEU A 139 -9.05 13.35 14.00
N ARG A 140 -7.81 13.24 13.51
CA ARG A 140 -6.61 13.35 14.34
C ARG A 140 -5.74 14.47 13.82
N TRP A 141 -5.07 15.09 14.77
CA TRP A 141 -4.33 16.31 14.56
C TRP A 141 -2.83 16.02 14.60
N SER A 142 -2.06 16.54 13.64
CA SER A 142 -0.62 16.29 13.54
C SER A 142 0.21 17.15 14.51
N LYS A 143 0.99 16.47 15.36
CA LYS A 143 1.75 17.06 16.47
C LYS A 143 3.29 16.95 16.28
N SER A 144 3.88 17.48 15.21
CA SER A 144 5.35 17.67 15.22
C SER A 144 5.75 18.87 16.11
N THR A 145 6.30 18.60 17.31
CA THR A 145 6.88 19.64 18.19
C THR A 145 8.38 19.87 17.96
N LYS A 146 8.98 19.25 16.93
CA LYS A 146 10.43 19.28 16.66
C LYS A 146 11.02 20.70 16.56
N ASN A 147 10.22 21.62 16.04
CA ASN A 147 10.57 23.04 15.88
C ASN A 147 9.87 23.94 16.89
N VAL A 148 9.04 23.40 17.79
CA VAL A 148 8.26 24.16 18.78
C VAL A 148 8.87 23.96 20.16
N TRP A 149 9.43 25.02 20.72
CA TRP A 149 9.92 25.05 22.08
C TRP A 149 8.86 25.54 23.02
N VAL A 150 8.58 24.79 24.08
CA VAL A 150 7.62 25.20 25.11
C VAL A 150 8.39 25.63 26.34
N PHE A 151 8.29 26.91 26.69
CA PHE A 151 8.92 27.49 27.88
C PHE A 151 7.89 27.68 28.97
N LEU A 152 8.08 27.03 30.12
CA LEU A 152 7.36 27.33 31.33
C LEU A 152 8.10 28.40 32.12
N ILE A 153 7.53 29.59 32.25
CA ILE A 153 8.10 30.63 33.11
C ILE A 153 7.48 30.54 34.50
N THR A 154 8.31 30.44 35.53
CA THR A 154 7.87 30.24 36.91
C THR A 154 8.76 30.96 37.93
N THR A 155 8.16 31.45 39.02
CA THR A 155 8.88 32.01 40.19
C THR A 155 9.18 30.94 41.25
N TYR A 156 8.65 29.71 41.06
CA TYR A 156 8.91 28.61 41.96
C TYR A 156 10.40 28.27 42.00
N SER A 157 10.94 27.91 43.16
CA SER A 157 12.29 27.34 43.21
C SER A 157 12.31 25.96 42.54
N LYS A 158 13.47 25.57 41.99
CA LYS A 158 13.66 24.24 41.40
C LYS A 158 13.21 23.12 42.35
N ARG A 159 13.54 23.23 43.64
CA ARG A 159 13.16 22.28 44.71
C ARG A 159 11.65 22.21 44.93
N LYS A 160 10.96 23.37 44.94
CA LYS A 160 9.50 23.42 45.12
C LYS A 160 8.78 22.80 43.93
N LEU A 161 9.24 23.11 42.70
CA LEU A 161 8.66 22.54 41.48
C LEU A 161 8.91 21.03 41.36
N THR A 162 10.11 20.54 41.73
CA THR A 162 10.39 19.08 41.80
C THR A 162 9.52 18.35 42.81
N GLY A 163 9.12 19.02 43.89
CA GLY A 163 8.28 18.41 44.94
C GLY A 163 6.81 18.25 44.54
N LEU A 164 6.37 18.82 43.42
CA LEU A 164 5.02 18.67 42.93
C LEU A 164 4.89 17.36 42.15
N GLU A 165 4.56 16.26 42.84
CA GLU A 165 4.38 14.92 42.24
C GLU A 165 3.42 14.95 41.03
N ASN A 166 2.37 15.76 41.13
CA ASN A 166 1.39 15.89 40.06
C ASN A 166 1.93 16.67 38.85
N PHE A 167 2.89 17.59 39.03
CA PHE A 167 3.50 18.34 37.92
C PHE A 167 4.31 17.42 37.00
N TYR A 168 5.01 16.45 37.59
CA TYR A 168 5.69 15.39 36.85
C TYR A 168 4.73 14.60 35.96
N LYS A 169 3.70 13.99 36.58
CA LYS A 169 2.69 13.19 35.84
C LYS A 169 2.04 14.02 34.75
N PHE A 170 1.80 15.29 35.05
CA PHE A 170 1.23 16.27 34.15
C PHE A 170 2.11 16.56 32.92
N VAL A 171 3.37 16.97 33.08
CA VAL A 171 4.22 17.29 31.92
C VAL A 171 4.47 16.07 31.05
N ASN A 172 4.65 14.90 31.67
CA ASN A 172 4.77 13.64 30.96
C ASN A 172 3.53 13.32 30.11
N SER A 173 2.33 13.69 30.56
CA SER A 173 1.10 13.46 29.79
C SER A 173 0.97 14.31 28.51
N LEU A 174 1.82 15.33 28.33
CA LEU A 174 1.72 16.31 27.24
C LEU A 174 2.67 16.06 26.05
N TYR A 175 3.67 15.20 26.19
CA TYR A 175 4.60 14.82 25.09
C TYR A 175 5.37 16.01 24.50
N LEU A 176 6.08 16.73 25.36
CA LEU A 176 6.87 17.90 24.94
C LEU A 176 8.30 17.50 24.58
N GLU A 177 8.65 17.47 23.28
CA GLU A 177 10.02 17.15 22.84
C GLU A 177 11.04 18.24 23.21
N ASN A 178 10.60 19.49 23.25
CA ASN A 178 11.44 20.67 23.44
C ASN A 178 10.91 21.52 24.61
N PHE A 179 10.93 20.95 25.81
CA PHE A 179 10.43 21.62 27.01
C PHE A 179 11.54 22.22 27.86
N ALA A 180 11.44 23.51 28.16
CA ALA A 180 12.33 24.19 29.08
C ALA A 180 11.55 24.87 30.20
N VAL A 181 12.11 24.86 31.40
CA VAL A 181 11.59 25.65 32.54
C VAL A 181 12.51 26.83 32.76
N VAL A 182 11.95 28.03 32.77
CA VAL A 182 12.64 29.28 33.07
C VAL A 182 12.30 29.66 34.50
N PHE A 183 13.27 29.50 35.39
CA PHE A 183 13.19 29.92 36.77
C PHE A 183 13.59 31.38 36.89
N LYS A 184 12.68 32.22 37.38
CA LYS A 184 13.00 33.59 37.80
C LYS A 184 13.10 33.65 39.32
N LEU A 185 14.31 33.48 39.81
CA LEU A 185 14.70 33.80 41.18
C LEU A 185 15.47 35.13 41.14
N ASP A 186 16.69 35.20 41.69
CA ASP A 186 17.56 36.39 41.60
C ASP A 186 18.31 36.47 40.26
N LYS A 187 18.56 35.31 39.66
CA LYS A 187 19.09 35.16 38.29
C LYS A 187 18.13 34.32 37.48
N ILE A 188 18.03 34.61 36.19
CA ILE A 188 17.27 33.79 35.24
C ILE A 188 18.07 32.51 35.02
N GLN A 189 17.44 31.37 35.32
CA GLN A 189 18.02 30.05 35.06
C GLN A 189 17.08 29.29 34.13
N ILE A 190 17.60 28.85 32.99
CA ILE A 190 16.87 28.09 32.00
C ILE A 190 17.29 26.63 32.14
N CYS A 191 16.36 25.76 32.52
CA CYS A 191 16.59 24.33 32.65
C CYS A 191 15.91 23.59 31.49
N LEU A 192 16.72 23.00 30.62
CA LEU A 192 16.27 22.15 29.54
C LEU A 192 16.16 20.70 30.03
N ILE A 193 15.05 20.06 29.69
CA ILE A 193 14.79 18.69 30.10
C ILE A 193 15.28 17.73 29.02
N ARG A 194 15.88 16.63 29.46
CA ARG A 194 16.33 15.56 28.56
C ARG A 194 15.13 14.83 27.96
N GLN A 195 15.21 14.55 26.67
CA GLN A 195 14.17 13.83 25.91
C GLN A 195 14.00 12.36 26.33
N GLU A 196 14.97 11.78 27.03
CA GLU A 196 15.00 10.34 27.38
C GLU A 196 14.34 9.99 28.71
N ALA A 197 14.17 10.98 29.58
CA ALA A 197 13.74 10.74 30.95
C ALA A 197 12.28 11.13 31.08
N ILE A 198 11.53 10.28 31.75
CA ILE A 198 10.28 10.70 32.35
C ILE A 198 10.60 11.95 33.18
N PHE A 199 9.90 13.06 32.91
CA PHE A 199 10.20 14.44 33.32
C PHE A 199 10.99 14.58 34.64
N ASN A 200 12.31 14.47 34.66
CA ASN A 200 13.04 14.62 35.91
C ASN A 200 13.78 15.95 35.95
N LEU A 201 13.19 16.94 36.61
CA LEU A 201 13.78 18.28 36.71
C LEU A 201 15.13 18.25 37.46
N SER A 202 15.41 17.24 38.28
CA SER A 202 16.74 17.05 38.88
C SER A 202 17.82 16.73 37.84
N GLU A 203 17.46 16.06 36.74
CA GLU A 203 18.34 15.71 35.62
C GLU A 203 18.38 16.78 34.52
N ALA A 204 17.56 17.82 34.63
CA ALA A 204 17.52 18.93 33.68
C ALA A 204 18.86 19.69 33.68
N ARG A 205 19.35 19.99 32.48
CA ARG A 205 20.55 20.81 32.29
C ARG A 205 20.17 22.27 32.37
N CYS A 206 20.70 22.96 33.37
CA CYS A 206 20.40 24.35 33.60
C CYS A 206 21.56 25.24 33.16
N THR A 207 21.25 26.33 32.47
CA THR A 207 22.18 27.42 32.18
C THR A 207 21.65 28.73 32.74
N THR A 208 22.56 29.64 33.08
CA THR A 208 22.21 31.03 33.42
C THR A 208 22.47 31.98 32.26
N GLU A 209 23.07 31.48 31.18
CA GLU A 209 23.32 32.25 29.98
C GLU A 209 22.00 32.46 29.21
N ARG A 210 21.83 33.68 28.68
CA ARG A 210 20.60 34.11 28.01
C ARG A 210 20.58 33.81 26.51
N ASP A 211 21.62 33.16 25.97
CA ASP A 211 21.70 32.87 24.55
C ASP A 211 20.95 31.59 24.17
N LEU A 212 19.96 31.70 23.28
CA LEU A 212 19.24 30.53 22.76
C LEU A 212 20.08 29.57 21.93
N ASN A 213 21.19 30.03 21.33
CA ASN A 213 22.11 29.11 20.66
C ASN A 213 22.64 28.06 21.64
N ILE A 214 22.80 28.44 22.92
CA ILE A 214 23.16 27.51 23.99
C ILE A 214 22.03 26.53 24.23
N ILE A 215 20.77 26.95 24.20
CA ILE A 215 19.62 26.05 24.36
C ILE A 215 19.59 25.00 23.24
N GLN A 216 19.92 25.38 22.00
CA GLN A 216 20.08 24.42 20.91
C GLN A 216 21.23 23.44 21.18
N ASN A 217 22.37 23.93 21.70
CA ASN A 217 23.52 23.10 22.09
C ASN A 217 23.24 22.22 23.31
N LEU A 218 22.26 22.57 24.15
CA LEU A 218 21.81 21.76 25.27
C LEU A 218 20.94 20.58 24.82
N ARG A 219 20.42 20.57 23.58
CA ARG A 219 19.73 19.40 23.03
C ARG A 219 20.70 18.23 23.00
N GLN A 220 20.24 17.09 23.50
CA GLN A 220 20.95 15.84 23.38
C GLN A 220 20.07 14.86 22.64
N PRO A 221 20.63 14.08 21.70
CA PRO A 221 19.87 13.00 21.09
C PRO A 221 19.54 11.95 22.16
N PRO A 222 18.41 11.27 22.05
CA PRO A 222 18.06 10.20 22.98
C PRO A 222 19.10 9.07 22.95
N LYS A 223 19.71 8.75 24.09
CA LYS A 223 20.58 7.59 24.34
C LYS A 223 19.82 6.27 24.37
N ARG A 224 18.50 6.30 24.58
CA ARG A 224 17.66 5.10 24.58
C ARG A 224 16.44 5.29 23.69
N PHE A 225 16.23 4.33 22.79
CA PHE A 225 14.95 4.14 22.11
C PHE A 225 14.21 2.96 22.71
N TYR A 226 12.90 2.99 22.58
CA TYR A 226 12.00 1.99 23.10
C TYR A 226 11.21 1.36 21.97
N THR A 227 11.03 0.04 22.01
CA THR A 227 10.24 -0.70 21.02
C THR A 227 9.25 -1.63 21.71
N SER A 228 8.12 -1.88 21.07
CA SER A 228 7.11 -2.82 21.56
C SER A 228 7.44 -4.27 21.23
N VAL A 229 6.73 -5.19 21.90
CA VAL A 229 6.82 -6.64 21.62
C VAL A 229 6.42 -6.88 20.20
N ASP A 230 5.31 -6.28 19.77
CA ASP A 230 4.73 -6.54 18.46
C ASP A 230 5.70 -6.15 17.35
N THR A 231 6.45 -5.06 17.55
CA THR A 231 7.52 -4.66 16.62
C THR A 231 8.62 -5.73 16.59
N LEU A 232 9.02 -6.26 17.75
CA LEU A 232 10.04 -7.31 17.84
C LEU A 232 9.56 -8.66 17.30
N GLN A 233 8.30 -9.03 17.54
CA GLN A 233 7.65 -10.24 17.00
C GLN A 233 7.51 -10.15 15.48
N ASN A 234 7.14 -8.98 14.95
CA ASN A 234 7.14 -8.71 13.52
C ASN A 234 8.54 -8.82 12.90
N ILE A 235 9.59 -8.73 13.73
CA ILE A 235 10.98 -8.93 13.31
C ILE A 235 11.55 -10.25 13.87
N GLY A 236 10.70 -11.20 14.30
CA GLY A 236 11.09 -12.57 14.67
C GLY A 236 11.76 -12.77 16.03
N LEU A 237 11.91 -11.74 16.86
CA LEU A 237 12.59 -11.84 18.16
C LEU A 237 11.64 -12.32 19.27
N VAL A 238 11.41 -13.62 19.38
CA VAL A 238 10.73 -14.21 20.56
C VAL A 238 11.78 -14.64 21.59
N MET A 239 11.68 -14.04 22.78
CA MET A 239 12.52 -14.32 23.93
C MET A 239 12.06 -15.59 24.66
N SER A 240 12.88 -16.63 24.57
CA SER A 240 13.00 -17.69 25.57
C SER A 240 14.50 -18.03 25.65
N GLY A 241 15.03 -18.24 26.86
CA GLY A 241 16.46 -18.19 27.21
C GLY A 241 17.46 -19.03 26.42
N GLN A 242 17.08 -19.79 25.39
CA GLN A 242 17.98 -20.44 24.42
C GLN A 242 17.27 -20.69 23.07
N VAL A 243 16.60 -19.70 22.48
CA VAL A 243 16.13 -19.84 21.09
C VAL A 243 17.34 -19.73 20.16
N LYS A 244 17.73 -20.86 19.56
CA LYS A 244 18.66 -20.89 18.42
C LYS A 244 18.11 -19.96 17.35
N CYS A 245 18.71 -18.78 17.23
CA CYS A 245 18.36 -17.78 16.24
C CYS A 245 18.61 -18.38 14.86
N GLN A 246 17.57 -18.66 14.08
CA GLN A 246 17.73 -18.99 12.66
C GLN A 246 17.89 -17.67 11.88
N ASP A 247 19.00 -17.57 11.14
CA ASP A 247 19.66 -16.32 10.72
C ASP A 247 18.98 -15.44 9.65
N SER A 248 17.82 -15.79 9.07
CA SER A 248 17.37 -15.13 7.82
C SER A 248 16.36 -13.99 7.96
N ASP A 249 15.58 -13.89 9.05
CA ASP A 249 14.48 -12.91 9.17
C ASP A 249 14.87 -11.56 9.84
N TYR A 250 16.16 -11.32 10.08
CA TYR A 250 16.62 -10.19 10.90
C TYR A 250 17.31 -9.05 10.14
N THR A 251 17.19 -8.93 8.81
CA THR A 251 17.86 -7.85 8.07
C THR A 251 17.56 -6.48 8.67
N ASP A 252 16.29 -6.20 8.94
CA ASP A 252 15.83 -4.95 9.57
C ASP A 252 16.39 -4.76 10.99
N VAL A 253 16.40 -5.81 11.82
CA VAL A 253 16.96 -5.77 13.19
C VAL A 253 18.46 -5.55 13.17
N ASN A 254 19.19 -6.23 12.28
CA ASN A 254 20.64 -6.14 12.20
C ASN A 254 21.08 -4.77 11.68
N LEU A 255 20.38 -4.24 10.67
CA LEU A 255 20.60 -2.87 10.21
C LEU A 255 20.30 -1.86 11.31
N MET A 256 19.20 -2.04 12.05
CA MET A 256 18.88 -1.17 13.15
C MET A 256 19.92 -1.24 14.28
N LYS A 257 20.43 -2.43 14.62
CA LYS A 257 21.54 -2.58 15.59
C LYS A 257 22.78 -1.81 15.15
N ILE A 258 23.16 -1.89 13.87
CA ILE A 258 24.29 -1.15 13.31
C ILE A 258 24.05 0.37 13.41
N VAL A 259 22.85 0.82 13.05
CA VAL A 259 22.45 2.23 13.13
C VAL A 259 22.52 2.75 14.57
N LEU A 260 21.98 1.98 15.53
CA LEU A 260 21.97 2.31 16.96
C LEU A 260 23.39 2.35 17.54
N GLN A 261 24.23 1.37 17.21
CA GLN A 261 25.64 1.35 17.60
C GLN A 261 26.39 2.56 17.04
N LYS A 262 26.17 2.90 15.76
CA LYS A 262 26.78 4.09 15.14
C LYS A 262 26.35 5.40 15.80
N ALA A 263 25.13 5.45 16.32
CA ALA A 263 24.60 6.60 17.06
C ALA A 263 24.97 6.59 18.56
N ASN A 264 25.69 5.58 19.06
CA ASN A 264 25.95 5.37 20.48
C ASN A 264 24.66 5.39 21.32
N THR A 265 23.67 4.63 20.86
CA THR A 265 22.32 4.59 21.42
C THR A 265 21.91 3.14 21.66
N SER A 266 21.18 2.88 22.74
CA SER A 266 20.66 1.55 23.06
C SER A 266 19.18 1.41 22.73
N LEU A 267 18.74 0.21 22.37
CA LEU A 267 17.33 -0.14 22.26
C LEU A 267 16.89 -0.87 23.52
N THR A 268 15.82 -0.40 24.15
CA THR A 268 15.19 -1.03 25.30
C THR A 268 13.78 -1.49 24.93
N TYR A 269 13.35 -2.59 25.50
CA TYR A 269 12.05 -3.15 25.24
C TYR A 269 11.05 -2.74 26.33
N ILE A 270 9.80 -2.44 25.95
CA ILE A 270 8.70 -2.11 26.88
C ILE A 270 7.44 -2.93 26.58
N LEU A 271 6.79 -3.40 27.64
CA LEU A 271 5.50 -4.10 27.58
C LEU A 271 4.35 -3.15 27.27
N THR A 272 4.39 -1.94 27.84
CA THR A 272 3.33 -0.94 27.72
C THR A 272 3.87 0.32 27.08
N PHE A 273 3.19 0.80 26.04
CA PHE A 273 3.52 2.08 25.40
C PHE A 273 3.29 3.22 26.39
N HIS A 274 4.37 3.67 27.01
CA HIS A 274 4.42 5.01 27.55
C HIS A 274 4.83 5.92 26.39
N THR A 275 3.83 6.63 25.90
CA THR A 275 3.86 7.65 24.84
C THR A 275 4.89 8.78 25.04
N VAL A 276 5.58 8.84 26.19
CA VAL A 276 6.62 9.83 26.53
C VAL A 276 8.00 9.41 26.06
N LEU A 277 8.20 8.13 25.78
CA LEU A 277 9.51 7.58 25.46
C LEU A 277 9.82 7.74 23.97
N PRO A 278 11.10 7.91 23.59
CA PRO A 278 11.51 7.84 22.18
C PRO A 278 11.17 6.45 21.64
N ILE A 279 10.15 6.35 20.79
CA ILE A 279 9.66 5.06 20.29
C ILE A 279 10.20 4.81 18.89
N LEU A 280 10.74 3.61 18.72
CA LEU A 280 11.08 3.04 17.44
C LEU A 280 10.07 1.94 17.11
N ALA A 281 9.38 2.06 15.98
CA ALA A 281 8.43 1.04 15.54
C ALA A 281 8.47 0.86 14.02
N LYS A 282 8.41 -0.39 13.54
CA LYS A 282 8.25 -0.71 12.12
C LYS A 282 6.77 -0.89 11.81
N GLY A 283 6.28 -0.33 10.70
CA GLY A 283 4.87 -0.46 10.32
C GLY A 283 4.51 0.21 9.00
N HIS A 284 3.21 0.27 8.70
CA HIS A 284 2.67 0.87 7.48
C HIS A 284 2.29 2.34 7.64
N LEU A 285 2.47 3.14 6.59
CA LEU A 285 2.29 4.60 6.60
C LEU A 285 0.83 5.08 6.79
N GLY A 286 -0.18 4.23 6.69
CA GLY A 286 -1.60 4.65 6.76
C GLY A 286 -2.30 4.45 8.12
N GLN A 287 -1.72 3.66 9.02
CA GLN A 287 -2.47 3.04 10.12
C GLN A 287 -2.27 3.80 11.44
N PHE A 288 -2.54 5.12 11.49
CA PHE A 288 -2.48 5.96 12.70
C PHE A 288 -1.11 6.59 13.08
N TYR A 289 -0.03 6.42 12.31
CA TYR A 289 1.34 6.74 12.78
C TYR A 289 2.11 7.83 12.02
N ALA A 290 1.59 8.37 10.91
CA ALA A 290 2.34 9.30 10.06
C ALA A 290 2.52 10.71 10.65
N GLU A 291 1.75 11.07 11.69
CA GLU A 291 1.56 12.48 12.01
C GLU A 291 2.51 13.06 13.06
N LYS A 292 3.29 12.23 13.75
CA LYS A 292 4.31 12.66 14.72
C LYS A 292 5.71 12.13 14.42
N LYS A 293 5.82 11.20 13.48
CA LYS A 293 6.98 10.33 13.39
C LYS A 293 7.77 10.67 12.14
N GLN A 294 9.08 10.84 12.29
CA GLN A 294 9.94 10.72 11.12
C GLN A 294 9.77 9.28 10.61
N PHE A 295 9.38 9.13 9.34
CA PHE A 295 9.17 7.84 8.72
C PHE A 295 10.23 7.63 7.66
N VAL A 296 10.98 6.55 7.79
CA VAL A 296 11.95 6.11 6.78
C VAL A 296 11.33 4.94 6.04
N PRO A 297 10.82 5.14 4.81
CA PRO A 297 10.23 4.06 4.03
C PRO A 297 11.33 3.05 3.70
N THR A 298 11.07 1.76 3.97
CA THR A 298 11.96 0.66 3.58
C THR A 298 11.44 -0.10 2.37
N GLY A 299 10.17 0.09 2.02
CA GLY A 299 9.58 -0.53 0.84
C GLY A 299 8.11 -0.20 0.68
N PHE A 300 7.53 -0.67 -0.42
CA PHE A 300 6.09 -0.67 -0.62
C PHE A 300 5.60 -2.10 -0.45
N ASN A 301 4.69 -2.30 0.50
CA ASN A 301 4.21 -3.63 0.85
C ASN A 301 2.69 -3.66 0.77
N GLY A 302 2.16 -4.62 0.03
CA GLY A 302 0.75 -4.99 0.00
C GLY A 302 0.65 -6.50 -0.21
N PHE A 303 -0.55 -7.00 -0.43
CA PHE A 303 -0.75 -8.40 -0.81
C PHE A 303 -0.87 -8.51 -2.30
N GLU A 304 -0.05 -9.37 -2.88
CA GLU A 304 -0.19 -9.79 -4.26
C GLU A 304 -0.54 -11.27 -4.28
N PHE A 305 -0.96 -11.75 -5.44
CA PHE A 305 -1.21 -13.16 -5.61
C PHE A 305 -0.52 -13.71 -6.85
N PHE A 306 -0.31 -15.02 -6.86
CA PHE A 306 -0.11 -15.75 -8.10
C PHE A 306 -1.07 -16.94 -8.15
N SER A 307 -1.36 -17.40 -9.36
CA SER A 307 -2.12 -18.62 -9.59
C SER A 307 -1.48 -19.38 -10.76
N CYS A 308 -1.80 -20.65 -10.91
CA CYS A 308 -1.59 -21.34 -12.19
C CYS A 308 -2.91 -21.58 -12.94
N TYR A 309 -4.06 -21.27 -12.32
CA TYR A 309 -5.36 -21.45 -12.93
C TYR A 309 -5.54 -20.49 -14.11
N SER A 310 -5.76 -21.03 -15.29
CA SER A 310 -6.14 -20.26 -16.47
C SER A 310 -7.49 -20.75 -16.97
N GLU A 311 -8.41 -19.83 -17.24
CA GLU A 311 -9.70 -20.21 -17.82
C GLU A 311 -9.50 -20.46 -19.32
N ASN A 312 -9.73 -21.69 -19.76
CA ASN A 312 -9.58 -22.08 -21.15
C ASN A 312 -10.91 -21.79 -21.86
N TRP A 313 -11.07 -20.59 -22.39
CA TRP A 313 -12.17 -20.27 -23.30
C TRP A 313 -11.70 -20.58 -24.73
N MET A 314 -12.31 -21.59 -25.35
CA MET A 314 -12.13 -21.82 -26.78
C MET A 314 -12.91 -20.74 -27.53
N THR A 315 -12.20 -19.77 -28.08
CA THR A 315 -12.79 -18.84 -29.04
C THR A 315 -12.77 -19.41 -30.45
N PHE A 316 -13.71 -18.98 -31.28
CA PHE A 316 -13.62 -19.18 -32.73
C PHE A 316 -12.40 -18.49 -33.35
N GLN A 317 -11.70 -17.61 -32.62
CA GLN A 317 -10.44 -17.01 -33.06
C GLN A 317 -9.39 -18.07 -33.39
N PHE A 318 -9.45 -19.24 -32.75
CA PHE A 318 -8.59 -20.38 -33.06
C PHE A 318 -8.64 -20.81 -34.54
N TYR A 319 -9.76 -20.63 -35.26
CA TYR A 319 -9.82 -20.95 -36.70
C TYR A 319 -9.08 -19.92 -37.57
N ILE A 320 -8.94 -18.68 -37.11
CA ILE A 320 -8.29 -17.60 -37.89
C ILE A 320 -6.82 -17.47 -37.50
N ALA A 321 -6.47 -17.84 -36.27
CA ALA A 321 -5.15 -17.72 -35.66
C ALA A 321 -3.98 -18.44 -36.36
N PRO A 322 -4.15 -19.59 -37.06
CA PRO A 322 -3.03 -20.32 -37.68
C PRO A 322 -2.25 -19.45 -38.67
N PHE A 323 -2.93 -18.50 -39.31
CA PHE A 323 -2.32 -17.56 -40.24
C PHE A 323 -2.37 -16.14 -39.70
N GLN A 324 -1.26 -15.42 -39.89
CA GLN A 324 -1.23 -13.99 -39.63
C GLN A 324 -2.21 -13.26 -40.58
N PRO A 325 -2.78 -12.12 -40.17
CA PRO A 325 -3.70 -11.35 -41.03
C PRO A 325 -3.14 -11.05 -42.44
N TRP A 326 -1.83 -10.84 -42.56
CA TRP A 326 -1.16 -10.61 -43.84
C TRP A 326 -1.14 -11.83 -44.77
N VAL A 327 -1.08 -13.03 -44.22
CA VAL A 327 -1.16 -14.28 -44.98
C VAL A 327 -2.56 -14.42 -45.56
N TRP A 328 -3.60 -14.16 -44.77
CA TRP A 328 -4.99 -14.13 -45.24
C TRP A 328 -5.20 -13.10 -46.35
N PHE A 329 -4.70 -11.87 -46.14
CA PHE A 329 -4.73 -10.84 -47.16
C PHE A 329 -4.01 -11.29 -48.44
N GLY A 330 -2.84 -11.91 -48.29
CA GLY A 330 -2.07 -12.52 -49.37
C GLY A 330 -2.89 -13.54 -50.14
N VAL A 331 -3.57 -14.47 -49.46
CA VAL A 331 -4.45 -15.49 -50.07
C VAL A 331 -5.63 -14.85 -50.82
N VAL A 332 -6.24 -13.79 -50.31
CA VAL A 332 -7.31 -13.07 -51.02
C VAL A 332 -6.78 -12.42 -52.30
N VAL A 333 -5.70 -11.64 -52.21
CA VAL A 333 -5.09 -10.95 -53.36
C VAL A 333 -4.65 -11.96 -54.43
N SER A 334 -3.95 -13.01 -53.99
CA SER A 334 -3.58 -14.21 -54.73
C SER A 334 -4.74 -14.81 -55.53
N THR A 335 -5.83 -15.14 -54.85
CA THR A 335 -7.02 -15.74 -55.46
C THR A 335 -7.63 -14.79 -56.49
N THR A 336 -7.75 -13.49 -56.16
CA THR A 336 -8.32 -12.50 -57.09
C THR A 336 -7.48 -12.32 -58.34
N LEU A 337 -6.14 -12.37 -58.24
CA LEU A 337 -5.24 -12.30 -59.37
C LEU A 337 -5.43 -13.51 -60.29
N VAL A 338 -5.44 -14.73 -59.75
CA VAL A 338 -5.65 -15.96 -60.53
C VAL A 338 -7.03 -15.98 -61.17
N VAL A 339 -8.08 -15.55 -60.47
CA VAL A 339 -9.43 -15.39 -61.06
C VAL A 339 -9.39 -14.43 -62.24
N THR A 340 -8.69 -13.31 -62.12
CA THR A 340 -8.58 -12.31 -63.19
C THR A 340 -7.86 -12.89 -64.40
N VAL A 341 -6.76 -13.61 -64.19
CA VAL A 341 -6.01 -14.28 -65.27
C VAL A 341 -6.88 -15.35 -65.96
N ILE A 342 -7.60 -16.19 -65.21
CA ILE A 342 -8.48 -17.21 -65.80
C ILE A 342 -9.65 -16.57 -66.56
N LYS A 343 -10.20 -15.45 -66.06
CA LYS A 343 -11.23 -14.67 -66.79
C LYS A 343 -10.69 -14.14 -68.12
N LEU A 344 -9.46 -13.62 -68.14
CA LEU A 344 -8.82 -13.19 -69.39
C LEU A 344 -8.63 -14.36 -70.36
N CYS A 345 -8.13 -15.51 -69.90
CA CYS A 345 -8.03 -16.71 -70.72
C CYS A 345 -9.40 -17.14 -71.28
N LYS A 346 -10.47 -17.06 -70.48
CA LYS A 346 -11.84 -17.36 -70.93
C LYS A 346 -12.28 -16.45 -72.08
N ILE A 347 -11.98 -15.14 -71.99
CA ILE A 347 -12.31 -14.15 -73.02
C ILE A 347 -11.52 -14.44 -74.31
N ILE A 348 -10.22 -14.72 -74.19
CA ILE A 348 -9.33 -15.00 -75.34
C ILE A 348 -9.78 -16.26 -76.10
N GLU A 349 -10.18 -17.31 -75.37
CA GLU A 349 -10.60 -18.59 -75.94
C GLU A 349 -12.06 -18.59 -76.45
N GLY A 350 -12.80 -17.48 -76.28
CA GLY A 350 -14.18 -17.33 -76.76
C GLY A 350 -15.17 -18.32 -76.13
N ILE A 351 -15.04 -18.61 -74.84
CA ILE A 351 -15.88 -19.59 -74.14
C ILE A 351 -17.10 -18.91 -73.52
N SER A 352 -18.30 -19.43 -73.78
CA SER A 352 -19.57 -18.91 -73.28
C SER A 352 -19.74 -19.06 -71.75
N ASP A 353 -20.76 -18.39 -71.20
CA ASP A 353 -20.75 -17.93 -69.80
C ASP A 353 -20.90 -18.96 -68.67
N THR A 354 -21.03 -20.25 -68.95
CA THR A 354 -21.37 -21.24 -67.92
C THR A 354 -20.26 -21.55 -66.92
N PHE A 355 -19.00 -21.22 -67.21
CA PHE A 355 -17.88 -21.44 -66.28
C PHE A 355 -17.62 -20.24 -65.36
N SER A 356 -17.63 -20.47 -64.05
CA SER A 356 -17.32 -19.49 -62.99
C SER A 356 -15.92 -19.74 -62.39
N PRO A 357 -14.90 -18.94 -62.76
CA PRO A 357 -13.53 -19.12 -62.28
C PRO A 357 -13.38 -18.98 -60.76
N TRP A 358 -14.18 -18.11 -60.13
CA TRP A 358 -14.10 -17.90 -58.68
C TRP A 358 -14.55 -19.13 -57.89
N LEU A 359 -15.68 -19.75 -58.27
CA LEU A 359 -16.16 -20.97 -57.61
C LEU A 359 -15.21 -22.14 -57.84
N PHE A 360 -14.61 -22.24 -59.04
CA PHE A 360 -13.59 -23.24 -59.32
C PHE A 360 -12.38 -23.11 -58.38
N LEU A 361 -11.81 -21.91 -58.22
CA LEU A 361 -10.66 -21.71 -57.33
C LEU A 361 -11.03 -21.87 -55.85
N LEU A 362 -12.21 -21.40 -55.44
CA LEU A 362 -12.69 -21.59 -54.07
C LEU A 362 -12.89 -23.08 -53.77
N GLY A 363 -13.45 -23.85 -54.71
CA GLY A 363 -13.53 -25.30 -54.61
C GLY A 363 -12.16 -25.92 -54.37
N THR A 364 -11.15 -25.56 -55.17
CA THR A 364 -9.79 -26.13 -55.01
C THR A 364 -9.13 -25.76 -53.67
N LEU A 365 -9.43 -24.60 -53.07
CA LEU A 365 -8.97 -24.25 -51.71
C LEU A 365 -9.68 -25.05 -50.63
N LEU A 366 -10.90 -25.50 -50.91
CA LEU A 366 -11.67 -26.41 -50.06
C LEU A 366 -11.39 -27.88 -50.41
N GLU A 367 -10.36 -28.16 -51.21
CA GLU A 367 -9.99 -29.49 -51.69
C GLU A 367 -11.07 -30.20 -52.54
N GLU A 368 -11.99 -29.42 -53.11
CA GLU A 368 -13.07 -29.87 -53.99
C GLU A 368 -12.77 -29.54 -55.46
N SER A 369 -13.15 -30.45 -56.37
CA SER A 369 -12.92 -30.26 -57.80
C SER A 369 -14.20 -29.84 -58.53
N SER A 370 -14.10 -28.85 -59.42
CA SER A 370 -15.20 -28.42 -60.29
C SER A 370 -14.93 -28.77 -61.74
N PRO A 371 -15.96 -29.11 -62.54
CA PRO A 371 -15.78 -29.51 -63.94
C PRO A 371 -15.23 -28.36 -64.78
N ILE A 372 -14.11 -28.62 -65.46
CA ILE A 372 -13.42 -27.64 -66.32
C ILE A 372 -13.85 -27.85 -67.78
N PRO A 373 -14.26 -26.79 -68.52
CA PRO A 373 -14.57 -26.88 -69.94
C PRO A 373 -13.41 -27.44 -70.77
N VAL A 374 -13.72 -28.29 -71.76
CA VAL A 374 -12.71 -29.01 -72.56
C VAL A 374 -11.76 -28.05 -73.31
N LYS A 375 -12.26 -26.90 -73.76
CA LYS A 375 -11.45 -25.87 -74.45
C LYS A 375 -10.37 -25.27 -73.53
N LEU A 376 -10.75 -24.77 -72.35
CA LEU A 376 -9.81 -24.26 -71.33
C LEU A 376 -8.79 -25.31 -70.91
N ARG A 377 -9.23 -26.56 -70.74
CA ARG A 377 -8.34 -27.68 -70.36
C ARG A 377 -7.22 -27.91 -71.39
N LYS A 378 -7.46 -27.63 -72.67
CA LYS A 378 -6.46 -27.79 -73.73
C LYS A 378 -5.46 -26.62 -73.79
N SER A 379 -5.82 -25.44 -73.29
CA SER A 379 -4.95 -24.25 -73.28
C SER A 379 -3.73 -24.44 -72.37
N ALA A 380 -2.51 -24.18 -72.87
CA ALA A 380 -1.27 -24.37 -72.13
C ALA A 380 -1.13 -23.36 -70.97
N SER A 381 -1.41 -22.09 -71.25
CA SER A 381 -1.48 -21.01 -70.26
C SER A 381 -2.41 -21.34 -69.09
N PHE A 382 -3.63 -21.83 -69.38
CA PHE A 382 -4.57 -22.24 -68.33
C PHE A 382 -4.01 -23.37 -67.45
N ARG A 383 -3.40 -24.40 -68.07
CA ARG A 383 -2.81 -25.53 -67.34
C ARG A 383 -1.66 -25.11 -66.43
N LEU A 384 -0.80 -24.19 -66.87
CA LEU A 384 0.30 -23.68 -66.06
C LEU A 384 -0.23 -22.89 -64.85
N VAL A 385 -1.15 -21.95 -65.08
CA VAL A 385 -1.73 -21.11 -64.01
C VAL A 385 -2.48 -21.97 -62.99
N VAL A 386 -3.36 -22.87 -63.45
CA VAL A 386 -4.13 -23.75 -62.56
C VAL A 386 -3.24 -24.80 -61.88
N GLY A 387 -2.20 -25.31 -62.56
CA GLY A 387 -1.24 -26.23 -61.98
C GLY A 387 -0.46 -25.59 -60.83
N VAL A 388 0.08 -24.38 -61.03
CA VAL A 388 0.76 -23.61 -59.98
C VAL A 388 -0.20 -23.28 -58.84
N TRP A 389 -1.43 -22.86 -59.15
CA TRP A 389 -2.46 -22.62 -58.15
C TRP A 389 -2.79 -23.88 -57.34
N GLY A 390 -2.96 -25.04 -57.99
CA GLY A 390 -3.31 -26.29 -57.32
C GLY A 390 -2.24 -26.76 -56.33
N VAL A 391 -0.96 -26.68 -56.71
CA VAL A 391 0.16 -26.97 -55.79
C VAL A 391 0.11 -26.03 -54.59
N MET A 392 -0.18 -24.75 -54.81
CA MET A 392 -0.31 -23.77 -53.72
C MET A 392 -1.50 -24.04 -52.82
N ALA A 393 -2.68 -24.34 -53.37
CA ALA A 393 -3.87 -24.64 -52.59
C ALA A 393 -3.61 -25.83 -51.64
N ILE A 394 -3.05 -26.92 -52.16
CA ILE A 394 -2.68 -28.11 -51.37
C ILE A 394 -1.66 -27.76 -50.28
N LEU A 395 -0.64 -26.97 -50.61
CA LEU A 395 0.39 -26.59 -49.64
C LEU A 395 -0.21 -25.71 -48.52
N LEU A 396 -1.04 -24.74 -48.88
CA LEU A 396 -1.67 -23.81 -47.96
C LEU A 396 -2.67 -24.52 -47.03
N THR A 397 -3.51 -25.42 -47.56
CA THR A 397 -4.45 -26.20 -46.74
C THR A 397 -3.71 -27.14 -45.80
N ASN A 398 -2.66 -27.83 -46.26
CA ASN A 398 -1.85 -28.69 -45.40
C ASN A 398 -1.11 -27.94 -44.30
N ILE A 399 -0.53 -26.77 -44.59
CA ILE A 399 0.11 -25.93 -43.56
C ILE A 399 -0.94 -25.41 -42.57
N TYR A 400 -2.08 -24.92 -43.06
CA TYR A 400 -3.17 -24.45 -42.22
C TYR A 400 -3.64 -25.56 -41.28
N ASN A 401 -3.94 -26.75 -41.81
CA ASN A 401 -4.37 -27.91 -41.03
C ASN A 401 -3.30 -28.33 -40.01
N GLY A 402 -2.02 -28.35 -40.40
CA GLY A 402 -0.91 -28.67 -39.50
C GLY A 402 -0.78 -27.68 -38.34
N LEU A 403 -0.86 -26.38 -38.62
CA LEU A 403 -0.81 -25.32 -37.59
C LEU A 403 -2.05 -25.34 -36.71
N MET A 404 -3.23 -25.54 -37.29
CA MET A 404 -4.51 -25.68 -36.60
C MET A 404 -4.47 -26.87 -35.63
N ILE A 405 -4.04 -28.06 -36.09
CA ILE A 405 -3.89 -29.24 -35.24
C ILE A 405 -2.83 -29.01 -34.15
N SER A 406 -1.70 -28.37 -34.49
CA SER A 406 -0.66 -28.06 -33.52
C SER A 406 -1.17 -27.13 -32.42
N GLU A 407 -1.97 -26.12 -32.75
CA GLU A 407 -2.58 -25.22 -31.78
C GLU A 407 -3.66 -25.92 -30.94
N LEU A 408 -4.48 -26.82 -31.52
CA LEU A 408 -5.44 -27.65 -30.74
C LEU A 408 -4.76 -28.58 -29.75
N ASN A 409 -3.63 -29.15 -30.15
CA ASN A 409 -2.85 -30.03 -29.30
C ASN A 409 -1.99 -29.25 -28.29
N SER A 410 -1.82 -27.95 -28.51
CA SER A 410 -1.11 -27.12 -27.56
C SER A 410 -2.01 -26.68 -26.41
N PRO A 411 -1.47 -26.53 -25.19
CA PRO A 411 -2.24 -25.96 -24.10
C PRO A 411 -2.71 -24.55 -24.49
N ILE A 412 -4.02 -24.38 -24.64
CA ILE A 412 -4.65 -23.10 -24.96
C ILE A 412 -4.14 -22.07 -23.96
N LYS A 413 -3.74 -20.88 -24.44
CA LYS A 413 -3.43 -19.75 -23.57
C LYS A 413 -4.72 -19.32 -22.89
N GLY A 414 -5.03 -19.91 -21.75
CA GLY A 414 -6.20 -19.50 -20.97
C GLY A 414 -6.07 -18.05 -20.53
N SER A 415 -7.20 -17.37 -20.35
CA SER A 415 -7.19 -16.05 -19.74
C SER A 415 -6.68 -16.18 -18.31
N GLN A 416 -5.58 -15.49 -18.04
CA GLN A 416 -5.00 -15.36 -16.71
C GLN A 416 -5.84 -14.37 -15.90
N ILE A 417 -5.95 -14.61 -14.61
CA ILE A 417 -6.58 -13.65 -13.71
C ILE A 417 -5.52 -12.68 -13.25
N ASP A 418 -5.54 -11.50 -13.86
CA ASP A 418 -4.56 -10.47 -13.60
C ASP A 418 -4.97 -9.53 -12.46
N ASP A 419 -6.27 -9.46 -12.13
CA ASP A 419 -6.86 -8.50 -11.19
C ASP A 419 -7.60 -9.22 -10.06
N ILE A 420 -7.50 -8.66 -8.85
CA ILE A 420 -8.19 -9.09 -7.63
C ILE A 420 -9.72 -8.99 -7.79
N ASN A 421 -10.23 -8.04 -8.57
CA ASN A 421 -11.65 -7.97 -8.91
C ASN A 421 -12.10 -9.23 -9.67
N GLY A 422 -11.19 -9.85 -10.43
CA GLY A 422 -11.41 -11.14 -11.08
C GLY A 422 -11.54 -12.29 -10.07
N LEU A 423 -10.78 -12.25 -8.97
CA LEU A 423 -10.85 -13.22 -7.88
C LEU A 423 -12.13 -13.08 -7.05
N ALA A 424 -12.59 -11.84 -6.83
CA ALA A 424 -13.85 -11.53 -6.14
C ALA A 424 -15.11 -11.94 -6.93
N ASN A 425 -14.96 -12.68 -8.05
CA ASN A 425 -16.00 -13.18 -8.93
C ASN A 425 -16.93 -12.06 -9.44
N ARG A 426 -16.33 -11.06 -10.12
CA ARG A 426 -17.00 -9.91 -10.77
C ARG A 426 -18.29 -9.55 -10.04
N MET A 427 -18.16 -9.03 -8.82
CA MET A 427 -19.30 -8.34 -8.22
C MET A 427 -19.78 -7.34 -9.27
N ASP A 428 -20.97 -7.57 -9.84
CA ASP A 428 -21.59 -6.63 -10.75
C ASP A 428 -21.50 -5.25 -10.11
N ASP A 429 -21.15 -4.22 -10.90
CA ASP A 429 -20.94 -2.85 -10.43
C ASP A 429 -22.15 -2.31 -9.62
N THR A 430 -23.31 -2.96 -9.72
CA THR A 430 -24.45 -2.82 -8.84
C THR A 430 -24.32 -3.65 -7.56
N VAL A 431 -23.37 -3.32 -6.69
CA VAL A 431 -23.35 -3.87 -5.32
C VAL A 431 -24.48 -3.21 -4.52
N ILE A 432 -25.64 -3.86 -4.48
CA ILE A 432 -26.77 -3.43 -3.65
C ILE A 432 -26.40 -3.73 -2.18
N PRO A 433 -26.57 -2.77 -1.24
CA PRO A 433 -26.28 -2.96 0.19
C PRO A 433 -26.89 -4.24 0.81
N GLU A 434 -27.98 -4.75 0.23
CA GLU A 434 -28.62 -6.00 0.62
C GLU A 434 -27.73 -7.23 0.43
N LYS A 435 -26.82 -7.23 -0.57
CA LYS A 435 -25.85 -8.31 -0.80
C LYS A 435 -24.66 -8.26 0.17
N LEU A 436 -24.46 -7.16 0.89
CA LEU A 436 -23.36 -7.01 1.85
C LEU A 436 -23.68 -7.63 3.23
N VAL A 437 -24.96 -7.68 3.61
CA VAL A 437 -25.39 -8.23 4.91
C VAL A 437 -24.94 -9.68 5.13
N PRO A 438 -25.06 -10.61 4.14
CA PRO A 438 -24.55 -11.97 4.31
C PRO A 438 -23.03 -12.06 4.46
N LEU A 439 -22.28 -11.14 3.86
CA LEU A 439 -20.82 -11.10 3.94
C LEU A 439 -20.35 -10.64 5.32
N ASP A 440 -21.01 -9.64 5.89
CA ASP A 440 -20.78 -9.13 7.24
C ASP A 440 -21.01 -10.24 8.29
N ILE A 441 -22.14 -10.94 8.20
CA ILE A 441 -22.46 -12.07 9.09
C ILE A 441 -21.40 -13.17 8.98
N TYR A 442 -20.92 -13.48 7.78
CA TYR A 442 -19.90 -14.51 7.61
C TYR A 442 -18.52 -14.05 8.10
N ALA A 443 -18.15 -12.80 7.89
CA ALA A 443 -16.93 -12.22 8.45
C ALA A 443 -16.97 -12.25 9.99
N ASP A 444 -18.13 -12.01 10.61
CA ASP A 444 -18.35 -12.19 12.04
C ASP A 444 -18.15 -13.65 12.48
N VAL A 445 -18.67 -14.61 11.74
CA VAL A 445 -18.44 -16.04 12.01
C VAL A 445 -16.95 -16.38 11.90
N LEU A 446 -16.24 -15.91 10.86
CA LEU A 446 -14.81 -16.13 10.74
C LEU A 446 -14.03 -15.48 11.90
N MET A 447 -14.40 -14.27 12.30
CA MET A 447 -13.82 -13.61 13.46
C MET A 447 -13.99 -14.45 14.73
N ASP A 448 -15.19 -14.96 14.98
CA ASP A 448 -15.45 -15.83 16.13
C ASP A 448 -14.67 -17.14 16.04
N LEU A 449 -14.56 -17.75 14.85
CA LEU A 449 -13.80 -18.99 14.66
C LEU A 449 -12.30 -18.85 14.93
N PHE A 450 -11.71 -17.69 14.62
CA PHE A 450 -10.26 -17.47 14.78
C PHE A 450 -9.88 -16.82 16.12
N TYR A 451 -10.78 -16.05 16.75
CA TYR A 451 -10.48 -15.33 18.00
C TYR A 451 -11.24 -15.86 19.22
N SER A 452 -12.35 -16.58 19.07
CA SER A 452 -13.04 -17.18 20.22
C SER A 452 -12.31 -18.43 20.72
N ARG A 453 -12.27 -18.61 22.05
CA ARG A 453 -11.70 -19.80 22.70
C ARG A 453 -12.70 -20.97 22.81
N ASN A 454 -14.00 -20.74 22.59
CA ASN A 454 -15.05 -21.75 22.81
C ASN A 454 -15.75 -22.13 21.49
N LEU A 455 -15.07 -22.88 20.61
CA LEU A 455 -15.60 -23.31 19.32
C LEU A 455 -16.51 -24.54 19.35
N SER A 456 -16.62 -25.26 20.47
CA SER A 456 -17.27 -26.58 20.50
C SER A 456 -18.76 -26.56 20.10
N SER A 457 -19.39 -25.38 20.00
CA SER A 457 -20.80 -25.23 19.63
C SER A 457 -21.05 -24.68 18.22
N ILE A 458 -20.04 -24.17 17.51
CA ILE A 458 -20.24 -23.55 16.18
C ILE A 458 -20.12 -24.63 15.12
N VAL A 459 -21.26 -25.14 14.65
CA VAL A 459 -21.33 -25.97 13.45
C VAL A 459 -21.01 -25.08 12.26
N ILE A 460 -19.77 -25.14 11.77
CA ILE A 460 -19.41 -24.50 10.51
C ILE A 460 -20.20 -25.24 9.43
N PRO A 461 -21.12 -24.59 8.70
CA PRO A 461 -21.76 -25.25 7.57
C PRO A 461 -20.66 -25.75 6.66
N LYS A 462 -20.70 -27.03 6.27
CA LYS A 462 -19.67 -27.63 5.42
C LYS A 462 -19.62 -26.81 4.13
N LEU A 463 -18.66 -25.88 4.06
CA LEU A 463 -18.41 -25.03 2.90
C LEU A 463 -17.87 -25.95 1.81
N SER A 464 -18.78 -26.63 1.12
CA SER A 464 -18.46 -27.19 -0.18
C SER A 464 -18.27 -25.98 -1.09
N SER A 465 -17.03 -25.51 -1.21
CA SER A 465 -16.68 -24.48 -2.19
C SER A 465 -17.22 -24.98 -3.52
N PRO A 466 -18.22 -24.29 -4.12
CA PRO A 466 -18.66 -24.66 -5.44
C PRO A 466 -17.44 -24.60 -6.36
N ARG A 467 -17.38 -25.44 -7.39
CA ARG A 467 -16.26 -25.47 -8.36
C ARG A 467 -15.99 -24.11 -9.04
N THR A 468 -16.80 -23.08 -8.79
CA THR A 468 -16.77 -21.77 -9.40
C THR A 468 -15.98 -20.70 -8.64
N TYR A 469 -15.61 -20.89 -7.37
CA TYR A 469 -14.92 -19.86 -6.57
C TYR A 469 -13.44 -20.19 -6.34
N PHE A 470 -12.65 -19.17 -6.07
CA PHE A 470 -11.23 -19.32 -5.76
C PHE A 470 -11.00 -19.70 -4.29
N SER A 471 -10.10 -20.65 -4.05
CA SER A 471 -9.42 -20.80 -2.77
C SER A 471 -8.39 -19.66 -2.64
N LEU A 472 -8.55 -18.81 -1.63
CA LEU A 472 -7.66 -17.71 -1.30
C LEU A 472 -6.64 -18.20 -0.27
N LEU A 473 -5.58 -18.82 -0.76
CA LEU A 473 -4.55 -19.46 0.06
C LEU A 473 -3.45 -18.46 0.43
N SER A 474 -2.76 -18.69 1.55
CA SER A 474 -1.52 -17.97 1.91
C SER A 474 -0.68 -18.86 2.82
N HIS A 475 0.54 -18.44 3.18
CA HIS A 475 1.33 -19.21 4.14
C HIS A 475 0.60 -19.33 5.48
N PRO A 476 0.64 -20.50 6.12
CA PRO A 476 0.23 -20.61 7.50
C PRO A 476 1.25 -19.91 8.40
N GLN A 477 0.78 -19.44 9.55
CA GLN A 477 1.54 -18.89 10.65
C GLN A 477 1.01 -19.52 11.93
N ARG A 478 1.88 -19.63 12.92
CA ARG A 478 1.48 -20.04 14.26
C ARG A 478 0.43 -19.06 14.82
N GLY A 479 -0.79 -19.54 15.02
CA GLY A 479 -1.86 -18.76 15.63
C GLY A 479 -1.57 -18.43 17.10
N GLN A 480 -2.34 -17.48 17.66
CA GLN A 480 -2.30 -17.21 19.10
C GLN A 480 -2.73 -18.45 19.92
N ASP A 481 -3.68 -19.21 19.37
CA ASP A 481 -3.98 -20.56 19.82
C ASP A 481 -3.04 -21.52 19.07
N MET A 482 -2.08 -22.10 19.78
CA MET A 482 -1.05 -22.99 19.20
C MET A 482 -1.63 -24.25 18.54
N SER A 483 -2.93 -24.51 18.72
CA SER A 483 -3.62 -25.66 18.12
C SER A 483 -4.05 -25.44 16.66
N LYS A 484 -4.08 -24.19 16.16
CA LYS A 484 -4.59 -23.88 14.83
C LYS A 484 -3.64 -22.99 14.01
N PRO A 485 -3.32 -23.36 12.76
CA PRO A 485 -2.60 -22.46 11.88
C PRO A 485 -3.51 -21.29 11.50
N ASN A 486 -2.97 -20.09 11.59
CA ASN A 486 -3.56 -18.88 11.04
C ASN A 486 -2.99 -18.65 9.63
N TYR A 487 -3.74 -18.05 8.71
CA TYR A 487 -3.26 -17.80 7.35
C TYR A 487 -3.00 -16.31 7.19
N ILE A 488 -1.82 -15.92 6.70
CA ILE A 488 -1.37 -14.51 6.67
C ILE A 488 -2.42 -13.60 6.03
N PHE A 489 -2.95 -13.99 4.87
CA PHE A 489 -3.88 -13.17 4.12
C PHE A 489 -5.26 -13.12 4.79
N LEU A 490 -5.75 -14.24 5.30
CA LEU A 490 -7.01 -14.28 6.05
C LEU A 490 -6.92 -13.42 7.31
N ASN A 491 -5.83 -13.54 8.07
CA ASN A 491 -5.57 -12.71 9.24
C ASN A 491 -5.58 -11.22 8.88
N TYR A 492 -4.96 -10.84 7.76
CA TYR A 492 -5.01 -9.46 7.27
C TYR A 492 -6.45 -9.00 6.98
N LEU A 493 -7.26 -9.82 6.29
CA LEU A 493 -8.66 -9.49 6.02
C LEU A 493 -9.43 -9.30 7.34
N LEU A 494 -9.26 -10.21 8.30
CA LEU A 494 -9.90 -10.16 9.62
C LEU A 494 -9.47 -8.90 10.41
N TRP A 495 -8.18 -8.56 10.41
CA TRP A 495 -7.67 -7.36 11.06
C TRP A 495 -8.21 -6.06 10.45
N TRP A 496 -8.43 -6.03 9.15
CA TRP A 496 -9.10 -4.91 8.49
C TRP A 496 -10.59 -4.85 8.85
N TYR A 497 -11.24 -6.00 8.97
CA TYR A 497 -12.67 -6.10 9.25
C TYR A 497 -13.04 -5.63 10.68
N ILE A 498 -12.18 -5.86 11.70
CA ILE A 498 -12.42 -5.40 13.09
C ILE A 498 -12.76 -3.90 13.19
N PRO A 499 -11.92 -2.96 12.72
CA PRO A 499 -12.23 -1.54 12.77
C PRO A 499 -13.37 -1.16 11.81
N PHE A 500 -13.50 -1.86 10.68
CA PHE A 500 -14.60 -1.66 9.74
C PHE A 500 -15.97 -1.93 10.41
N ARG A 501 -16.09 -3.06 11.14
CA ARG A 501 -17.26 -3.41 11.96
C ARG A 501 -17.52 -2.37 13.06
N GLY A 502 -16.46 -1.91 13.72
CA GLY A 502 -16.53 -0.92 14.80
C GLY A 502 -17.08 0.45 14.40
N LEU A 503 -17.11 0.78 13.10
CA LEU A 503 -17.68 2.04 12.60
C LEU A 503 -19.21 2.12 12.76
N GLY A 504 -19.89 1.03 13.11
CA GLY A 504 -21.33 0.98 13.39
C GLY A 504 -22.19 1.10 12.13
N ASN A 505 -23.28 0.31 12.06
CA ASN A 505 -24.28 0.23 10.99
C ASN A 505 -23.92 1.01 9.71
N PHE A 506 -23.08 0.43 8.84
CA PHE A 506 -22.76 0.92 7.49
C PHE A 506 -23.98 1.37 6.67
N LYS A 507 -25.19 0.92 7.07
CA LYS A 507 -26.49 1.44 6.63
C LYS A 507 -26.63 2.97 6.72
N THR A 508 -25.92 3.65 7.63
CA THR A 508 -26.08 5.10 7.85
C THR A 508 -25.10 5.97 7.05
N VAL A 509 -23.97 5.43 6.55
CA VAL A 509 -23.01 6.21 5.76
C VAL A 509 -22.41 5.41 4.58
N PRO A 510 -23.22 5.07 3.56
CA PRO A 510 -22.74 4.35 2.37
C PRO A 510 -21.61 5.07 1.63
N GLU A 511 -21.58 6.40 1.69
CA GLU A 511 -20.63 7.25 0.98
C GLU A 511 -19.17 7.08 1.42
N LEU A 512 -18.93 6.48 2.61
CA LEU A 512 -17.57 6.25 3.12
C LEU A 512 -16.96 4.91 2.65
N ILE A 513 -17.77 4.02 2.06
CA ILE A 513 -17.31 2.71 1.60
C ILE A 513 -16.62 2.88 0.25
N THR A 514 -15.31 2.63 0.21
CA THR A 514 -14.56 2.68 -1.04
C THR A 514 -14.77 1.41 -1.86
N LYS A 515 -14.53 1.45 -3.17
CA LYS A 515 -14.53 0.25 -4.03
C LYS A 515 -13.61 -0.85 -3.47
N ASN A 516 -12.47 -0.48 -2.90
CA ASN A 516 -11.53 -1.44 -2.30
C ASN A 516 -12.12 -2.11 -1.04
N ASP A 517 -12.96 -1.42 -0.28
CA ASP A 517 -13.65 -2.00 0.88
C ASP A 517 -14.71 -3.01 0.41
N LEU A 518 -15.41 -2.73 -0.69
CA LEU A 518 -16.32 -3.70 -1.31
C LEU A 518 -15.58 -4.95 -1.80
N VAL A 519 -14.41 -4.79 -2.42
CA VAL A 519 -13.57 -5.93 -2.83
C VAL A 519 -13.10 -6.74 -1.62
N ARG A 520 -12.67 -6.08 -0.52
CA ARG A 520 -12.30 -6.78 0.72
C ARG A 520 -13.46 -7.59 1.29
N LEU A 521 -14.67 -7.02 1.33
CA LEU A 521 -15.89 -7.73 1.74
C LEU A 521 -16.24 -8.87 0.78
N ALA A 522 -16.05 -8.69 -0.52
CA ALA A 522 -16.27 -9.72 -1.53
C ALA A 522 -15.36 -10.93 -1.34
N LEU A 523 -14.10 -10.71 -0.95
CA LEU A 523 -13.15 -11.78 -0.68
C LEU A 523 -13.56 -12.60 0.55
N PHE A 524 -14.34 -12.04 1.48
CA PHE A 524 -14.97 -12.79 2.58
C PHE A 524 -16.21 -13.59 2.15
N ASN A 525 -16.52 -13.73 0.86
CA ASN A 525 -17.64 -14.56 0.46
C ASN A 525 -17.44 -16.00 0.97
N PRO A 526 -18.41 -16.63 1.67
CA PRO A 526 -18.29 -18.00 2.16
C PRO A 526 -18.07 -19.03 1.06
N LYS A 527 -18.22 -18.67 -0.21
CA LYS A 527 -17.89 -19.55 -1.33
C LYS A 527 -16.39 -19.60 -1.61
N HIS A 528 -15.61 -18.63 -1.13
CA HIS A 528 -14.15 -18.70 -1.14
C HIS A 528 -13.66 -19.61 -0.01
N ALA A 529 -12.76 -20.53 -0.33
CA ALA A 529 -12.03 -21.26 0.70
C ALA A 529 -10.84 -20.41 1.16
N HIS A 530 -10.68 -20.17 2.46
CA HIS A 530 -9.56 -19.39 3.00
C HIS A 530 -8.41 -20.27 3.53
N TRP A 531 -8.51 -21.57 3.30
CA TRP A 531 -7.57 -22.60 3.69
C TRP A 531 -7.71 -23.78 2.70
N PRO A 532 -6.77 -24.74 2.69
CA PRO A 532 -6.84 -25.88 1.77
C PRO A 532 -8.14 -26.68 1.96
N VAL A 533 -8.78 -27.07 0.87
CA VAL A 533 -10.07 -27.80 0.88
C VAL A 533 -9.95 -29.16 1.58
N SER A 534 -8.76 -29.76 1.59
CA SER A 534 -8.44 -31.00 2.29
C SER A 534 -8.27 -30.84 3.81
N MET A 535 -8.31 -29.62 4.33
CA MET A 535 -8.12 -29.33 5.75
C MET A 535 -9.45 -29.30 6.50
N GLU A 536 -9.56 -30.09 7.57
CA GLU A 536 -10.74 -30.19 8.44
C GLU A 536 -10.59 -29.28 9.66
N ILE A 537 -10.92 -27.99 9.51
CA ILE A 537 -10.84 -27.02 10.60
C ILE A 537 -11.75 -27.41 11.76
N GLY A 538 -11.20 -27.38 12.98
CA GLY A 538 -11.92 -27.65 14.22
C GLY A 538 -12.05 -29.13 14.58
N VAL A 539 -11.70 -30.04 13.66
CA VAL A 539 -11.67 -31.49 13.91
C VAL A 539 -10.27 -31.95 14.28
N ARG A 540 -9.27 -31.50 13.50
CA ARG A 540 -7.87 -31.89 13.66
C ARG A 540 -6.98 -30.66 13.86
N ASN A 541 -5.98 -30.80 14.73
CA ASN A 541 -4.89 -29.85 14.85
C ASN A 541 -3.85 -30.14 13.78
N TYR A 542 -3.44 -29.11 13.04
CA TYR A 542 -2.44 -29.21 11.98
C TYR A 542 -1.20 -28.44 12.39
N SER A 543 -0.02 -29.03 12.18
CA SER A 543 1.23 -28.28 12.32
C SER A 543 1.38 -27.25 11.19
N GLU A 544 2.26 -26.25 11.37
CA GLU A 544 2.56 -25.27 10.32
C GLU A 544 3.13 -25.94 9.06
N GLU A 545 3.93 -26.99 9.23
CA GLU A 545 4.50 -27.80 8.15
C GLU A 545 3.42 -28.60 7.42
N GLU A 546 2.51 -29.26 8.14
CA GLU A 546 1.37 -29.97 7.55
C GLU A 546 0.44 -29.01 6.79
N ALA A 547 0.14 -27.84 7.37
CA ALA A 547 -0.69 -26.83 6.70
C ALA A 547 0.00 -26.28 5.44
N SER A 548 1.30 -26.01 5.50
CA SER A 548 2.10 -25.56 4.35
C SER A 548 2.12 -26.61 3.25
N TYR A 549 2.26 -27.88 3.61
CA TYR A 549 2.16 -29.02 2.70
C TYR A 549 0.80 -29.05 1.99
N LEU A 550 -0.30 -28.89 2.73
CA LEU A 550 -1.64 -28.91 2.14
C LEU A 550 -1.89 -27.71 1.21
N VAL A 551 -1.39 -26.53 1.55
CA VAL A 551 -1.45 -25.34 0.70
C VAL A 551 -0.67 -25.56 -0.60
N GLU A 552 0.57 -26.02 -0.52
CA GLU A 552 1.41 -26.27 -1.69
C GLU A 552 0.83 -27.39 -2.56
N ASN A 553 0.30 -28.46 -1.97
CA ASN A 553 -0.38 -29.54 -2.69
C ASN A 553 -1.64 -29.05 -3.44
N GLU A 554 -2.42 -28.14 -2.85
CA GLU A 554 -3.58 -27.56 -3.53
C GLU A 554 -3.16 -26.64 -4.67
N LEU A 555 -2.12 -25.80 -4.50
CA LEU A 555 -1.64 -24.91 -5.56
C LEU A 555 -1.12 -25.67 -6.78
N ILE A 556 -0.36 -26.75 -6.58
CA ILE A 556 0.18 -27.56 -7.68
C ILE A 556 -0.91 -28.39 -8.37
N SER A 557 -2.05 -28.61 -7.72
CA SER A 557 -3.21 -29.25 -8.36
C SER A 557 -3.87 -28.36 -9.44
N CYS A 558 -3.47 -27.10 -9.50
CA CYS A 558 -3.91 -26.11 -10.49
C CYS A 558 -5.42 -25.94 -10.63
N ARG A 559 -6.11 -26.10 -9.51
CA ARG A 559 -7.52 -25.74 -9.35
C ARG A 559 -7.67 -24.22 -9.27
N ARG A 560 -8.90 -23.72 -9.12
CA ARG A 560 -9.19 -22.30 -8.84
C ARG A 560 -8.62 -21.93 -7.47
N SER A 561 -7.32 -21.75 -7.38
CA SER A 561 -6.60 -21.40 -6.16
C SER A 561 -5.68 -20.23 -6.46
N ALA A 562 -5.72 -19.20 -5.62
CA ALA A 562 -4.87 -18.03 -5.69
C ALA A 562 -4.03 -17.99 -4.41
N PHE A 563 -2.71 -17.94 -4.56
CA PHE A 563 -1.80 -17.83 -3.43
C PHE A 563 -1.47 -16.37 -3.17
N PHE A 564 -1.94 -15.84 -2.05
CA PHE A 564 -1.66 -14.49 -1.59
C PHE A 564 -0.43 -14.45 -0.71
N GLN A 565 0.44 -13.48 -0.98
CA GLN A 565 1.60 -13.19 -0.16
C GLN A 565 1.98 -11.71 -0.27
N LYS A 566 2.71 -11.22 0.73
CA LYS A 566 3.29 -9.88 0.74
C LYS A 566 4.13 -9.62 -0.52
N SER A 567 4.03 -8.42 -1.10
CA SER A 567 4.79 -7.99 -2.30
C SER A 567 6.30 -8.16 -2.14
N SER A 568 6.82 -8.02 -0.92
CA SER A 568 8.25 -8.22 -0.63
C SER A 568 8.71 -9.69 -0.71
N ILE A 569 7.79 -10.65 -0.72
CA ILE A 569 8.07 -12.09 -0.67
C ILE A 569 7.56 -12.82 -1.93
N ILE A 570 6.48 -12.33 -2.55
CA ILE A 570 5.76 -13.01 -3.63
C ILE A 570 6.66 -13.40 -4.83
N GLU A 571 7.67 -12.59 -5.18
CA GLU A 571 8.53 -12.88 -6.34
C GLU A 571 9.48 -14.06 -6.09
N GLU A 572 10.04 -14.15 -4.89
CA GLU A 572 10.92 -15.26 -4.51
C GLU A 572 10.11 -16.55 -4.32
N GLU A 573 8.89 -16.42 -3.78
CA GLU A 573 7.93 -17.53 -3.73
C GLU A 573 7.59 -18.03 -5.14
N LEU A 574 7.23 -17.14 -6.05
CA LEU A 574 6.92 -17.47 -7.43
C LEU A 574 8.12 -18.08 -8.16
N THR A 575 9.32 -17.59 -7.90
CA THR A 575 10.57 -18.15 -8.43
C THR A 575 10.79 -19.57 -7.92
N TYR A 576 10.56 -19.82 -6.62
CA TYR A 576 10.58 -21.17 -6.06
C TYR A 576 9.57 -22.08 -6.77
N TYR A 577 8.31 -21.67 -6.93
CA TYR A 577 7.30 -22.51 -7.60
C TYR A 577 7.64 -22.79 -9.06
N ARG A 578 8.09 -21.78 -9.82
CA ARG A 578 8.52 -21.96 -11.22
C ARG A 578 9.71 -22.91 -11.35
N LYS A 579 10.63 -22.88 -10.39
CA LYS A 579 11.81 -23.76 -10.38
C LYS A 579 11.44 -25.19 -9.96
N SER A 580 10.66 -25.33 -8.90
CA SER A 580 10.27 -26.61 -8.30
C SER A 580 9.23 -27.37 -9.12
N TYR A 581 8.36 -26.64 -9.82
CA TYR A 581 7.22 -27.18 -10.56
C TYR A 581 7.21 -26.65 -12.00
N HIS A 582 8.33 -26.84 -12.71
CA HIS A 582 8.55 -26.27 -14.05
C HIS A 582 7.50 -26.66 -15.11
N TRP A 583 6.75 -27.75 -14.90
CA TRP A 583 5.66 -28.19 -15.77
C TRP A 583 4.35 -27.42 -15.56
N ILE A 584 4.26 -26.61 -14.50
CA ILE A 584 3.09 -25.78 -14.16
C ILE A 584 3.42 -24.32 -14.46
N LYS A 585 2.55 -23.65 -15.22
CA LYS A 585 2.72 -22.23 -15.57
C LYS A 585 2.06 -21.34 -14.54
N PHE A 586 2.85 -20.88 -13.57
CA PHE A 586 2.43 -19.87 -12.61
C PHE A 586 2.52 -18.45 -13.18
N HIS A 587 1.46 -17.69 -13.00
CA HIS A 587 1.35 -16.28 -13.37
C HIS A 587 1.06 -15.42 -12.13
N ARG A 588 1.72 -14.27 -12.05
CA ARG A 588 1.56 -13.26 -10.99
C ARG A 588 0.41 -12.34 -11.37
N GLY A 589 -0.48 -12.04 -10.43
CA GLY A 589 -1.45 -10.96 -10.59
C GLY A 589 -0.75 -9.62 -10.81
N LYS A 590 -1.37 -8.72 -11.56
CA LYS A 590 -0.81 -7.39 -11.88
C LYS A 590 -1.05 -6.37 -10.77
N GLU A 591 -2.04 -6.59 -9.92
CA GLU A 591 -2.43 -5.64 -8.88
C GLU A 591 -1.88 -5.99 -7.50
N THR A 592 -1.44 -4.95 -6.78
CA THR A 592 -1.06 -5.03 -5.36
C THR A 592 -2.26 -4.60 -4.50
N PHE A 593 -2.82 -5.54 -3.75
CA PHE A 593 -3.88 -5.29 -2.78
C PHE A 593 -3.38 -4.55 -1.55
N ASP A 594 -4.05 -3.48 -1.17
CA ASP A 594 -3.71 -2.69 0.03
C ASP A 594 -2.22 -2.28 0.09
N GLY A 595 -1.67 -1.93 -1.07
CA GLY A 595 -0.30 -1.45 -1.16
C GLY A 595 -0.09 -0.21 -0.30
N ARG A 596 0.77 -0.31 0.71
CA ARG A 596 1.14 0.78 1.62
C ARG A 596 2.65 0.84 1.74
N TRP A 597 3.17 2.05 1.92
CA TRP A 597 4.56 2.21 2.33
C TRP A 597 4.79 1.56 3.69
N GLU A 598 5.74 0.64 3.77
CA GLU A 598 6.25 0.06 5.00
C GLU A 598 7.60 0.69 5.32
N GLY A 599 7.87 0.90 6.60
CA GLY A 599 9.09 1.55 7.02
C GLY A 599 9.24 1.64 8.52
N TRP A 600 10.30 2.31 8.93
CA TRP A 600 10.58 2.59 10.32
C TRP A 600 10.05 3.97 10.70
N SER A 601 9.26 4.00 11.76
CA SER A 601 8.73 5.19 12.38
C SER A 601 9.52 5.50 13.66
N PHE A 602 9.93 6.76 13.77
CA PHE A 602 10.68 7.29 14.90
C PHE A 602 9.84 8.36 15.57
N GLU A 603 9.49 8.16 16.84
CA GLU A 603 8.77 9.12 17.67
C GLU A 603 9.71 9.65 18.74
N GLY A 604 9.71 10.96 18.99
CA GLY A 604 10.59 11.57 19.98
C GLY A 604 12.08 11.44 19.62
N GLU A 605 12.42 11.40 18.32
CA GLU A 605 13.80 11.25 17.87
C GLU A 605 14.65 12.50 18.16
N GLY A 606 14.00 13.66 18.28
CA GLY A 606 14.66 14.94 18.54
C GLY A 606 15.74 15.26 17.50
N ILE A 607 16.98 15.42 17.96
CA ILE A 607 18.16 15.65 17.12
C ILE A 607 18.95 14.37 16.82
N SER A 608 18.37 13.19 17.04
CA SER A 608 19.00 11.92 16.75
C SER A 608 19.36 11.78 15.27
N LYS A 609 20.56 11.24 15.01
CA LYS A 609 21.02 10.91 13.66
C LYS A 609 20.52 9.55 13.16
N ILE A 610 19.86 8.76 14.02
CA ILE A 610 19.39 7.40 13.72
C ILE A 610 18.50 7.36 12.47
N PRO A 611 17.43 8.18 12.33
CA PRO A 611 16.60 8.13 11.14
C PRO A 611 17.40 8.44 9.87
N ARG A 612 18.35 9.38 9.93
CA ARG A 612 19.19 9.75 8.79
C ARG A 612 20.18 8.65 8.41
N TYR A 613 20.75 7.96 9.39
CA TYR A 613 21.62 6.80 9.13
C TYR A 613 20.83 5.65 8.50
N LEU A 614 19.64 5.35 9.00
CA LEU A 614 18.79 4.33 8.39
C LEU A 614 18.36 4.73 6.98
N GLN A 615 17.93 5.98 6.80
CA GLN A 615 17.57 6.51 5.49
C GLN A 615 18.72 6.37 4.49
N SER A 616 19.96 6.69 4.90
CA SER A 616 21.14 6.48 4.07
C SER A 616 21.32 5.00 3.67
N LEU A 617 21.10 4.05 4.58
CA LEU A 617 21.19 2.62 4.26
C LEU A 617 20.12 2.15 3.27
N VAL A 618 18.92 2.71 3.35
CA VAL A 618 17.85 2.44 2.39
C VAL A 618 18.16 3.09 1.03
N GLU A 619 18.51 4.37 1.01
CA GLU A 619 18.78 5.14 -0.22
C GLU A 619 19.98 4.59 -1.00
N THR A 620 20.97 4.01 -0.32
CA THR A 620 22.10 3.32 -0.97
C THR A 620 21.77 1.93 -1.53
N GLY A 621 20.56 1.39 -1.28
CA GLY A 621 20.16 0.05 -1.73
C GLY A 621 20.68 -1.11 -0.88
N ILE A 622 21.47 -0.85 0.17
CA ILE A 622 22.01 -1.90 1.07
C ILE A 622 20.89 -2.68 1.74
N HIS A 623 19.82 -2.00 2.16
CA HIS A 623 18.65 -2.64 2.77
C HIS A 623 17.97 -3.63 1.81
N GLU A 624 17.74 -3.21 0.57
CA GLU A 624 17.05 -4.02 -0.44
C GLU A 624 17.89 -5.28 -0.81
N GLU A 625 19.20 -5.12 -1.00
CA GLU A 625 20.08 -6.23 -1.37
C GLU A 625 20.17 -7.26 -0.24
N LEU A 626 20.28 -6.82 1.02
CA LEU A 626 20.26 -7.72 2.17
C LEU A 626 18.89 -8.40 2.35
N SER A 627 17.80 -7.71 2.05
CA SER A 627 16.46 -8.31 2.08
C SER A 627 16.34 -9.41 1.03
N LYS A 628 16.75 -9.15 -0.23
CA LYS A 628 16.80 -10.16 -1.30
C LYS A 628 17.68 -11.36 -0.95
N ALA A 629 18.87 -11.12 -0.38
CA ALA A 629 19.77 -12.18 0.04
C ALA A 629 19.15 -13.06 1.15
N GLY A 630 18.52 -12.44 2.16
CA GLY A 630 17.81 -13.14 3.23
C GLY A 630 16.69 -14.02 2.70
N MET A 631 15.88 -13.50 1.76
CA MET A 631 14.80 -14.26 1.13
C MET A 631 15.34 -15.45 0.32
N LYS A 632 16.37 -15.26 -0.50
CA LYS A 632 17.01 -16.35 -1.27
C LYS A 632 17.49 -17.49 -0.37
N LEU A 633 18.07 -17.17 0.78
CA LEU A 633 18.50 -18.18 1.76
C LEU A 633 17.32 -18.97 2.34
N ARG A 634 16.19 -18.30 2.62
CA ARG A 634 14.97 -18.95 3.12
C ARG A 634 14.43 -19.98 2.12
N PHE A 635 14.41 -19.66 0.83
CA PHE A 635 13.93 -20.58 -0.20
C PHE A 635 14.94 -21.65 -0.62
N LYS A 636 16.23 -21.46 -0.37
CA LYS A 636 17.29 -22.42 -0.75
C LYS A 636 17.11 -23.79 -0.10
N ASN A 637 16.61 -23.83 1.14
CA ASN A 637 16.46 -25.05 1.92
C ASN A 637 15.07 -25.69 1.82
N ARG A 638 14.14 -25.09 1.07
CA ARG A 638 12.78 -25.63 0.92
C ARG A 638 12.81 -26.81 -0.06
N VAL A 639 12.30 -27.96 0.38
CA VAL A 639 12.21 -29.18 -0.43
C VAL A 639 10.84 -29.24 -1.13
N PRO A 640 10.78 -29.44 -2.45
CA PRO A 640 9.50 -29.53 -3.16
C PRO A 640 8.73 -30.79 -2.77
N LEU A 641 7.40 -30.68 -2.69
CA LEU A 641 6.53 -31.80 -2.28
C LEU A 641 6.57 -32.98 -3.25
N ILE A 642 6.62 -32.67 -4.54
CA ILE A 642 6.68 -33.65 -5.62
C ILE A 642 7.97 -33.36 -6.36
N GLN A 643 8.98 -34.19 -6.15
CA GLN A 643 10.09 -34.24 -7.09
C GLN A 643 9.51 -34.80 -8.39
N SER A 644 9.50 -34.01 -9.46
CA SER A 644 9.02 -34.47 -10.77
C SER A 644 9.60 -35.85 -11.07
N LYS A 645 8.77 -36.79 -11.53
CA LYS A 645 9.32 -37.90 -12.31
C LYS A 645 10.01 -37.25 -13.51
N ALA A 646 11.33 -37.29 -13.54
CA ALA A 646 12.21 -36.52 -14.43
C ALA A 646 12.10 -36.88 -15.93
N GLY A 647 10.95 -37.35 -16.40
CA GLY A 647 10.80 -38.00 -17.71
C GLY A 647 10.19 -37.16 -18.82
N GLU A 648 9.47 -36.08 -18.54
CA GLU A 648 8.67 -35.40 -19.58
C GLU A 648 9.13 -33.95 -19.74
N LYS A 649 10.24 -33.77 -20.47
CA LYS A 649 10.65 -32.45 -20.95
C LYS A 649 9.62 -31.99 -21.97
N SER A 650 8.86 -30.95 -21.63
CA SER A 650 8.04 -30.23 -22.61
C SER A 650 8.95 -29.74 -23.72
N THR A 651 8.78 -30.26 -24.92
CA THR A 651 9.47 -29.77 -26.11
C THR A 651 9.00 -28.34 -26.35
N ASP A 652 9.90 -27.37 -26.19
CA ASP A 652 9.59 -25.97 -26.46
C ASP A 652 9.10 -25.82 -27.90
N LYS A 653 7.97 -25.12 -28.08
CA LYS A 653 7.36 -24.88 -29.39
C LYS A 653 8.38 -24.20 -30.30
N ILE A 654 8.80 -24.90 -31.36
CA ILE A 654 9.61 -24.32 -32.44
C ILE A 654 8.76 -23.25 -33.15
N GLY A 655 9.13 -21.98 -32.98
CA GLY A 655 8.43 -20.87 -33.64
C GLY A 655 8.75 -20.79 -35.13
N PHE A 656 7.78 -21.07 -36.00
CA PHE A 656 7.89 -21.04 -37.48
C PHE A 656 7.91 -19.63 -38.11
N ASN A 657 8.38 -18.60 -37.38
CA ASN A 657 8.31 -17.21 -37.85
C ASN A 657 9.14 -16.92 -39.12
N GLY A 658 10.10 -17.78 -39.48
CA GLY A 658 10.91 -17.61 -40.71
C GLY A 658 10.41 -18.36 -41.94
N GLY A 659 9.74 -19.50 -41.78
CA GLY A 659 9.44 -20.42 -42.88
C GLY A 659 8.27 -20.01 -43.78
N ILE A 660 7.33 -19.23 -43.25
CA ILE A 660 6.14 -18.80 -44.00
C ILE A 660 6.49 -17.73 -45.04
N VAL A 661 7.42 -16.83 -44.73
CA VAL A 661 7.83 -15.75 -45.63
C VAL A 661 8.52 -16.30 -46.89
N THR A 662 9.38 -17.31 -46.73
CA THR A 662 10.05 -17.99 -47.86
C THR A 662 9.06 -18.66 -48.81
N LEU A 663 7.95 -19.17 -48.29
CA LEU A 663 6.90 -19.79 -49.09
C LEU A 663 6.18 -18.77 -49.99
N PHE A 664 5.87 -17.59 -49.47
CA PHE A 664 5.31 -16.49 -50.26
C PHE A 664 6.26 -15.94 -51.31
N ILE A 665 7.56 -15.88 -51.01
CA ILE A 665 8.58 -15.46 -51.98
C ILE A 665 8.67 -16.46 -53.14
N LEU A 666 8.81 -17.75 -52.84
CA LEU A 666 8.83 -18.81 -53.85
C LEU A 666 7.57 -18.76 -54.73
N TRP A 667 6.41 -18.61 -54.10
CA TRP A 667 5.14 -18.54 -54.80
C TRP A 667 5.02 -17.31 -55.71
N GLY A 668 5.39 -16.12 -55.21
CA GLY A 668 5.42 -14.89 -56.00
C GLY A 668 6.31 -15.02 -57.25
N THR A 669 7.45 -15.71 -57.13
CA THR A 669 8.34 -15.96 -58.28
C THR A 669 7.71 -16.91 -59.31
N MET A 670 7.07 -18.01 -58.88
CA MET A 670 6.40 -18.95 -59.80
C MET A 670 5.23 -18.29 -60.55
N LEU A 671 4.42 -17.49 -59.86
CA LEU A 671 3.36 -16.71 -60.51
C LEU A 671 3.91 -15.68 -61.48
N GLY A 672 4.98 -14.97 -61.11
CA GLY A 672 5.65 -14.01 -61.98
C GLY A 672 6.11 -14.66 -63.29
N VAL A 673 6.76 -15.83 -63.21
CA VAL A 673 7.18 -16.60 -64.39
C VAL A 673 5.98 -17.03 -65.24
N SER A 674 4.88 -17.44 -64.60
CA SER A 674 3.66 -17.87 -65.30
C SER A 674 2.98 -16.72 -66.03
N LEU A 675 2.91 -15.54 -65.41
CA LEU A 675 2.42 -14.30 -66.02
C LEU A 675 3.28 -13.85 -67.20
N LEU A 676 4.61 -13.92 -67.07
CA LEU A 676 5.53 -13.61 -68.17
C LEU A 676 5.33 -14.56 -69.36
N GLY A 677 5.12 -15.86 -69.10
CA GLY A 677 4.80 -16.84 -70.14
C GLY A 677 3.49 -16.49 -70.88
N LEU A 678 2.46 -16.10 -70.13
CA LEU A 678 1.18 -15.68 -70.69
C LEU A 678 1.30 -14.40 -71.53
N LEU A 679 2.06 -13.42 -71.05
CA LEU A 679 2.33 -12.19 -71.80
C LEU A 679 3.10 -12.46 -73.10
N ALA A 680 4.06 -13.41 -73.06
CA ALA A 680 4.78 -13.83 -74.26
C ALA A 680 3.86 -14.51 -75.27
N GLU A 681 2.96 -15.40 -74.83
CA GLU A 681 1.95 -16.01 -75.70
C GLU A 681 1.01 -14.96 -76.30
N LEU A 682 0.57 -13.97 -75.52
CA LEU A 682 -0.26 -12.86 -76.02
C LEU A 682 0.46 -12.02 -77.07
N CYS A 683 1.74 -11.69 -76.84
CA CYS A 683 2.55 -10.96 -77.80
C CYS A 683 2.74 -11.76 -79.10
N LEU A 684 2.97 -13.07 -79.01
CA LEU A 684 3.11 -13.94 -80.18
C LEU A 684 1.79 -14.06 -80.96
N CYS A 685 0.65 -14.24 -80.26
CA CYS A 685 -0.66 -14.32 -80.90
C CYS A 685 -1.06 -13.01 -81.59
N THR A 686 -0.79 -11.86 -80.98
CA THR A 686 -1.06 -10.55 -81.59
C THR A 686 -0.16 -10.27 -82.79
N TRP A 687 1.08 -10.77 -82.77
CA TRP A 687 2.01 -10.64 -83.89
C TRP A 687 1.63 -11.54 -85.07
N PHE A 688 1.14 -12.76 -84.82
CA PHE A 688 0.68 -13.68 -85.88
C PHE A 688 -0.72 -13.36 -86.44
N SER A 689 -1.54 -12.59 -85.71
CA SER A 689 -2.88 -12.18 -86.14
C SER A 689 -2.86 -10.88 -86.98
N ARG A 690 -1.73 -10.18 -87.05
CA ARG A 690 -1.49 -9.10 -88.00
C ARG A 690 -0.78 -9.65 -89.22
#